data_AF-A5KYQ2-F1
#
_entry.id   AF-A5KYQ2-F1
#
_cell.length_a   1.000
_cell.length_b   1.000
_cell.length_c   1.000
_cell.angle_alpha   90.00
_cell.angle_beta   90.00
_cell.angle_gamma   90.00
#
_symmetry.space_group_name_H-M   'P 1'
#
loop_
_entity.id
_entity.type
_entity.pdbx_description
1 polymer ?
#
loop_
_entity_poly.entity_id
_entity_poly.type
_entity_poly.pdbx_seq_one_letter_code
_entity_poly.pdbx_strand_id
1 'polypeptide(L)'
;MNVNVKLTKKTLIATSVASILLSGCGIDNSSSDSPSNSSAVQSDSSSSDSSSNSSTVQKDALISTITLPAGDAECTNGGLKVIAGYDGNENGTLEDSEHVSNKTICHDGTNNTQQEGSDIFNQAIVSVALIAKTDTRCDVGGQLVTLGLDTNNNSILDNSEVQSSEVLCSIGADFAPSAVINSITANPAIVAAGAQTTLTATISNLQASDKVTWYNANGDELTTSNPLQVTVQAGAAVGQEKYQLSIETTNDQGQTVLQTKEIIITVAEAPAPTQSVVLDSQQVFLPEGYTTSALTGDVTGTIIYAEPVATAAAASRRSSLPTPDNTELAGFVAERGALTGQTTAQEILVAGVGAFASELYGAEVVQTSLTTLENGDVNATYKITLRTGLKLTEILNTLINQVAVNKVGGTASALIPSASEVIQTEYQLDITTSYNKVADSAVITSTLVQNDKVVNYSDLIVSTTSESIQASKDATLQLQNDKFSALDQTTSKADFLFVIDNSGSMGDEQQAISDLTVAFTETIQNAGVDFMVGTITTDSDELRGNGFTNDLVQIADDFKPGTKGSSTERGIYYSELALQKGGTVELAGYPRSGASLSVIIMSDEKSQYKKYNSPEFDPNSNLFLDNGYRVYSIVAPADASSSQYDDLATTTLGKTLNINVTSEYKAFVEVMAQNAGASSAGYKLSKAEAQHVLSSSILVTVDGTRVDRNSSNGWQYYPLSESIVFTGTAIPAKGAEIIVAYQYVADSK
;
A
#
# COMPACT_ATOMS: atom_id res chain seq x y z
N MET A 1 -55.42 4.69 -53.73
CA MET A 1 -54.48 5.29 -54.72
C MET A 1 -53.08 4.91 -54.24
N ASN A 2 -52.46 3.84 -54.76
CA ASN A 2 -51.55 3.83 -55.93
C ASN A 2 -50.45 4.90 -55.85
N VAL A 3 -49.14 4.68 -56.11
CA VAL A 3 -48.24 3.53 -56.36
C VAL A 3 -46.83 4.16 -56.63
N ASN A 4 -45.76 3.36 -56.55
CA ASN A 4 -44.36 3.50 -57.06
C ASN A 4 -43.28 3.87 -56.01
N VAL A 5 -42.29 3.03 -55.65
CA VAL A 5 -41.37 2.07 -56.33
C VAL A 5 -40.23 2.74 -57.13
N LYS A 6 -38.97 2.50 -56.70
CA LYS A 6 -37.90 1.98 -57.56
C LYS A 6 -36.70 1.38 -56.80
N LEU A 7 -36.41 0.11 -57.17
CA LEU A 7 -35.24 -0.72 -56.88
C LEU A 7 -34.04 -0.37 -57.76
N THR A 8 -32.83 -0.85 -57.39
CA THR A 8 -31.95 -1.84 -58.09
C THR A 8 -30.51 -1.74 -57.50
N LYS A 9 -29.62 -2.75 -57.40
CA LYS A 9 -29.55 -4.18 -57.80
C LYS A 9 -28.38 -4.85 -57.02
N LYS A 10 -28.51 -6.14 -56.68
CA LYS A 10 -27.45 -7.10 -56.31
C LYS A 10 -26.64 -7.53 -57.55
N THR A 11 -25.42 -8.09 -57.41
CA THR A 11 -25.02 -9.45 -57.91
C THR A 11 -23.60 -9.87 -57.42
N LEU A 12 -23.48 -11.17 -57.09
CA LEU A 12 -22.33 -12.00 -56.67
C LEU A 12 -21.34 -12.36 -57.80
N ILE A 13 -20.20 -13.01 -57.43
CA ILE A 13 -19.51 -14.24 -57.97
C ILE A 13 -17.98 -14.04 -57.75
N ALA A 14 -17.29 -14.75 -56.83
CA ALA A 14 -16.81 -16.14 -56.75
C ALA A 14 -15.47 -16.44 -57.49
N THR A 15 -14.60 -17.22 -56.81
CA THR A 15 -13.44 -18.05 -57.28
C THR A 15 -12.21 -17.30 -57.85
N SER A 16 -10.93 -17.68 -57.69
CA SER A 16 -10.27 -18.98 -57.43
C SER A 16 -8.75 -18.81 -57.15
N VAL A 17 -8.20 -19.86 -56.54
CA VAL A 17 -6.80 -20.31 -56.30
C VAL A 17 -5.79 -20.08 -57.44
N ALA A 18 -4.52 -19.78 -57.12
CA ALA A 18 -3.31 -20.37 -57.74
C ALA A 18 -1.99 -19.95 -57.05
N SER A 19 -1.22 -20.97 -56.65
CA SER A 19 0.16 -20.94 -56.17
C SER A 19 1.16 -20.65 -57.31
N ILE A 20 2.29 -20.00 -57.01
CA ILE A 20 3.50 -20.04 -57.86
C ILE A 20 4.73 -20.24 -56.96
N LEU A 21 5.38 -21.39 -57.14
CA LEU A 21 6.77 -21.68 -56.78
C LEU A 21 7.70 -21.10 -57.84
N LEU A 22 8.83 -20.52 -57.44
CA LEU A 22 10.04 -20.51 -58.27
C LEU A 22 11.30 -20.47 -57.40
N SER A 23 12.13 -21.49 -57.64
CA SER A 23 13.42 -21.83 -57.09
C SER A 23 14.56 -21.05 -57.75
N GLY A 24 15.69 -20.92 -57.05
CA GLY A 24 16.97 -20.52 -57.65
C GLY A 24 18.14 -20.45 -56.67
N CYS A 25 19.02 -21.47 -56.77
CA CYS A 25 20.49 -21.57 -56.56
C CYS A 25 21.27 -20.33 -56.09
N GLY A 26 22.35 -20.36 -55.29
CA GLY A 26 23.35 -21.37 -54.89
C GLY A 26 24.77 -20.71 -54.85
N ILE A 27 25.76 -21.36 -54.19
CA ILE A 27 27.25 -21.12 -54.18
C ILE A 27 27.79 -20.14 -53.10
N ASP A 28 28.87 -20.34 -52.33
CA ASP A 28 29.75 -21.47 -51.91
C ASP A 28 30.75 -20.99 -50.82
N ASN A 29 31.33 -21.95 -50.07
CA ASN A 29 32.66 -22.01 -49.41
C ASN A 29 33.00 -21.08 -48.21
N SER A 30 33.72 -21.52 -47.14
CA SER A 30 34.72 -22.61 -46.99
C SER A 30 34.99 -23.01 -45.51
N SER A 31 35.17 -24.34 -45.27
CA SER A 31 36.12 -25.11 -44.41
C SER A 31 36.79 -24.46 -43.17
N SER A 32 37.13 -25.14 -42.06
CA SER A 32 37.59 -26.52 -41.73
C SER A 32 37.40 -26.73 -40.20
N ASP A 33 37.39 -27.89 -39.53
CA ASP A 33 38.20 -29.11 -39.61
C ASP A 33 37.47 -30.26 -38.87
N SER A 34 37.62 -31.48 -39.38
CA SER A 34 37.49 -32.76 -38.64
C SER A 34 38.86 -33.45 -38.70
N PRO A 35 39.17 -34.39 -37.78
CA PRO A 35 38.99 -35.82 -38.10
C PRO A 35 38.56 -36.61 -36.83
N SER A 36 38.07 -37.85 -36.80
CA SER A 36 38.20 -39.03 -37.68
C SER A 36 37.31 -40.16 -37.11
N ASN A 37 36.61 -40.88 -37.99
CA ASN A 37 36.67 -42.35 -38.22
C ASN A 37 36.50 -43.30 -37.00
N SER A 38 35.73 -44.41 -36.97
CA SER A 38 35.13 -45.29 -37.99
C SER A 38 34.37 -46.44 -37.29
N SER A 39 33.42 -47.07 -38.01
CA SER A 39 33.09 -48.53 -37.96
C SER A 39 31.99 -49.05 -36.99
N ALA A 40 30.83 -49.33 -37.59
CA ALA A 40 30.18 -50.65 -37.75
C ALA A 40 29.99 -51.63 -36.55
N VAL A 41 28.69 -51.94 -36.32
CA VAL A 41 28.07 -53.30 -36.20
C VAL A 41 28.09 -54.04 -34.85
N GLN A 42 26.88 -54.11 -34.27
CA GLN A 42 26.13 -55.20 -33.60
C GLN A 42 26.71 -56.07 -32.45
N SER A 43 25.94 -56.02 -31.35
CA SER A 43 25.45 -57.10 -30.44
C SER A 43 26.45 -58.02 -29.73
N ASP A 44 26.52 -57.98 -28.40
CA ASP A 44 25.57 -58.72 -27.56
C ASP A 44 25.70 -58.37 -26.05
N SER A 45 24.60 -58.62 -25.34
CA SER A 45 24.23 -58.34 -23.95
C SER A 45 25.22 -58.68 -22.82
N SER A 46 25.27 -57.84 -21.77
CA SER A 46 24.80 -58.19 -20.40
C SER A 46 25.04 -57.07 -19.36
N SER A 47 23.91 -56.45 -18.96
CA SER A 47 23.49 -56.10 -17.58
C SER A 47 24.47 -55.47 -16.57
N SER A 48 24.31 -54.16 -16.38
CA SER A 48 23.98 -53.55 -15.07
C SER A 48 23.80 -52.04 -15.26
N ASP A 49 22.56 -51.58 -15.50
CA ASP A 49 22.26 -50.15 -15.60
C ASP A 49 21.68 -49.64 -14.28
N SER A 50 22.38 -48.66 -13.72
CA SER A 50 21.81 -47.69 -12.80
C SER A 50 21.12 -46.58 -13.60
N SER A 51 20.13 -45.94 -12.97
CA SER A 51 19.67 -44.58 -13.26
C SER A 51 19.18 -44.31 -14.69
N SER A 52 17.90 -44.59 -14.94
CA SER A 52 17.12 -43.83 -15.91
C SER A 52 16.47 -42.63 -15.21
N ASN A 53 17.04 -41.48 -15.49
CA ASN A 53 16.42 -40.17 -15.50
C ASN A 53 15.00 -40.26 -16.07
N SER A 54 13.97 -40.16 -15.22
CA SER A 54 12.59 -39.97 -15.67
C SER A 54 12.34 -38.49 -15.75
N SER A 55 12.50 -37.92 -16.94
CA SER A 55 11.74 -36.74 -17.35
C SER A 55 10.27 -37.11 -17.19
N THR A 56 9.64 -36.68 -16.10
CA THR A 56 8.19 -36.76 -15.95
C THR A 56 7.59 -35.93 -17.06
N VAL A 57 6.97 -36.59 -18.04
CA VAL A 57 6.11 -35.92 -19.01
C VAL A 57 5.10 -35.11 -18.20
N GLN A 58 5.16 -33.78 -18.30
CA GLN A 58 4.14 -32.90 -17.77
C GLN A 58 2.88 -33.22 -18.57
N LYS A 59 1.95 -33.96 -17.96
CA LYS A 59 0.68 -34.27 -18.59
C LYS A 59 -0.21 -33.06 -18.46
N ASP A 60 -0.84 -32.64 -19.56
CA ASP A 60 -1.77 -31.52 -19.54
C ASP A 60 -2.99 -31.89 -18.67
N ALA A 61 -3.26 -31.08 -17.64
CA ALA A 61 -4.45 -31.25 -16.83
C ALA A 61 -5.68 -30.87 -17.67
N LEU A 62 -6.79 -31.60 -17.50
CA LEU A 62 -8.08 -31.29 -18.07
C LEU A 62 -9.12 -31.15 -16.97
N ILE A 63 -10.13 -30.32 -17.22
CA ILE A 63 -11.26 -30.07 -16.33
C ILE A 63 -12.57 -30.28 -17.09
N SER A 64 -13.52 -30.98 -16.47
CA SER A 64 -14.86 -31.20 -17.01
C SER A 64 -15.92 -31.02 -15.93
N THR A 65 -17.17 -30.84 -16.35
CA THR A 65 -18.29 -30.56 -15.43
C THR A 65 -19.48 -31.45 -15.69
N ILE A 66 -20.15 -31.85 -14.63
CA ILE A 66 -21.42 -32.57 -14.64
C ILE A 66 -22.41 -31.78 -13.78
N THR A 67 -23.53 -31.36 -14.35
CA THR A 67 -24.63 -30.77 -13.58
C THR A 67 -25.33 -31.85 -12.76
N LEU A 68 -25.47 -31.63 -11.46
CA LEU A 68 -26.16 -32.53 -10.54
C LEU A 68 -27.63 -32.12 -10.40
N PRO A 69 -28.60 -33.02 -10.64
CA PRO A 69 -30.02 -32.73 -10.48
C PRO A 69 -30.42 -32.59 -9.00
N ALA A 70 -31.55 -31.94 -8.74
CA ALA A 70 -32.13 -31.92 -7.39
C ALA A 70 -32.46 -33.35 -6.91
N GLY A 71 -32.16 -33.64 -5.64
CA GLY A 71 -32.27 -34.97 -5.05
C GLY A 71 -31.04 -35.86 -5.23
N ASP A 72 -29.93 -35.32 -5.74
CA ASP A 72 -28.64 -36.00 -5.80
C ASP A 72 -28.09 -36.28 -4.38
N ALA A 73 -27.36 -37.39 -4.23
CA ALA A 73 -26.84 -37.82 -2.95
C ALA A 73 -25.70 -36.92 -2.42
N GLU A 74 -24.97 -36.24 -3.31
CA GLU A 74 -23.91 -35.30 -2.96
C GLU A 74 -24.44 -33.86 -2.82
N CYS A 75 -25.43 -33.48 -3.63
CA CYS A 75 -26.12 -32.19 -3.54
C CYS A 75 -27.64 -32.39 -3.50
N THR A 76 -28.24 -32.32 -2.31
CA THR A 76 -29.70 -32.51 -2.15
C THR A 76 -30.50 -31.48 -2.97
N ASN A 77 -30.01 -30.25 -3.08
CA ASN A 77 -30.64 -29.18 -3.86
C ASN A 77 -30.13 -29.09 -5.32
N GLY A 78 -29.37 -30.08 -5.79
CA GLY A 78 -28.66 -30.02 -7.07
C GLY A 78 -27.41 -29.15 -7.00
N GLY A 79 -26.59 -29.19 -8.05
CA GLY A 79 -25.25 -28.58 -8.04
C GLY A 79 -24.47 -28.74 -9.33
N LEU A 80 -23.18 -28.50 -9.24
CA LEU A 80 -22.18 -28.73 -10.26
C LEU A 80 -21.07 -29.61 -9.68
N LYS A 81 -20.79 -30.73 -10.33
CA LYS A 81 -19.63 -31.58 -10.02
C LYS A 81 -18.56 -31.31 -11.05
N VAL A 82 -17.40 -30.85 -10.59
CA VAL A 82 -16.22 -30.58 -11.40
C VAL A 82 -15.26 -31.74 -11.28
N ILE A 83 -14.83 -32.32 -12.39
CA ILE A 83 -13.90 -33.44 -12.44
C ILE A 83 -12.61 -32.96 -13.07
N ALA A 84 -11.48 -33.32 -12.47
CA ALA A 84 -10.16 -32.96 -12.95
C ALA A 84 -9.27 -34.20 -13.08
N GLY A 85 -8.42 -34.21 -14.10
CA GLY A 85 -7.50 -35.31 -14.36
C GLY A 85 -6.43 -34.94 -15.38
N TYR A 86 -5.58 -35.91 -15.72
CA TYR A 86 -4.48 -35.71 -16.67
C TYR A 86 -4.80 -36.39 -18.00
N ASP A 87 -4.73 -35.65 -19.11
CA ASP A 87 -4.88 -36.21 -20.45
C ASP A 87 -3.68 -37.13 -20.76
N GLY A 88 -3.85 -38.41 -20.49
CA GLY A 88 -2.77 -39.38 -20.56
C GLY A 88 -2.51 -39.85 -21.98
N ASN A 89 -3.48 -39.67 -22.87
CA ASN A 89 -3.46 -40.13 -24.26
C ASN A 89 -3.43 -38.98 -25.28
N GLU A 90 -3.41 -37.72 -24.81
CA GLU A 90 -3.34 -36.46 -25.57
C GLU A 90 -4.48 -36.30 -26.58
N ASN A 91 -5.67 -36.84 -26.27
CA ASN A 91 -6.81 -36.77 -27.17
C ASN A 91 -7.72 -35.54 -26.93
N GLY A 92 -7.39 -34.71 -25.93
CA GLY A 92 -8.10 -33.49 -25.57
C GLY A 92 -9.45 -33.74 -24.88
N THR A 93 -9.71 -34.96 -24.40
CA THR A 93 -10.93 -35.32 -23.69
C THR A 93 -10.59 -36.02 -22.39
N LEU A 94 -11.28 -35.67 -21.31
CA LEU A 94 -11.06 -36.30 -20.01
C LEU A 94 -11.91 -37.57 -19.91
N GLU A 95 -11.28 -38.74 -20.03
CA GLU A 95 -11.92 -40.06 -19.93
C GLU A 95 -11.98 -40.57 -18.48
N ASP A 96 -12.90 -41.48 -18.17
CA ASP A 96 -13.05 -42.05 -16.81
C ASP A 96 -11.74 -42.65 -16.24
N SER A 97 -10.88 -43.17 -17.11
CA SER A 97 -9.57 -43.71 -16.73
C SER A 97 -8.51 -42.64 -16.39
N GLU A 98 -8.80 -41.37 -16.68
CA GLU A 98 -7.91 -40.23 -16.51
C GLU A 98 -8.31 -39.33 -15.33
N HIS A 99 -9.45 -39.62 -14.72
CA HIS A 99 -9.96 -38.90 -13.54
C HIS A 99 -9.01 -39.05 -12.36
N VAL A 100 -8.63 -37.92 -11.76
CA VAL A 100 -7.75 -37.88 -10.58
C VAL A 100 -8.53 -37.47 -9.34
N SER A 101 -9.34 -36.41 -9.44
CA SER A 101 -10.15 -35.92 -8.33
C SER A 101 -11.39 -35.17 -8.82
N ASN A 102 -12.30 -34.84 -7.90
CA ASN A 102 -13.47 -34.03 -8.21
C ASN A 102 -13.82 -33.07 -7.05
N LYS A 103 -14.52 -31.99 -7.41
CA LYS A 103 -15.06 -30.97 -6.51
C LYS A 103 -16.54 -30.77 -6.80
N THR A 104 -17.38 -30.98 -5.81
CA THR A 104 -18.82 -30.79 -5.89
C THR A 104 -19.20 -29.44 -5.28
N ILE A 105 -20.04 -28.67 -5.97
CA ILE A 105 -20.51 -27.32 -5.63
C ILE A 105 -22.04 -27.31 -5.69
N CYS A 106 -22.71 -27.17 -4.57
CA CYS A 106 -24.17 -27.29 -4.50
C CYS A 106 -24.89 -25.94 -4.55
N HIS A 107 -26.17 -25.93 -4.94
CA HIS A 107 -27.00 -24.71 -4.99
C HIS A 107 -27.28 -24.11 -3.59
N ASP A 108 -26.99 -24.83 -2.51
CA ASP A 108 -27.02 -24.31 -1.13
C ASP A 108 -25.67 -23.76 -0.65
N GLY A 109 -24.68 -23.74 -1.56
CA GLY A 109 -23.33 -23.25 -1.30
C GLY A 109 -22.40 -24.24 -0.59
N THR A 110 -22.87 -25.47 -0.31
CA THR A 110 -21.98 -26.53 0.19
C THR A 110 -21.01 -26.97 -0.89
N ASN A 111 -19.72 -27.05 -0.54
CA ASN A 111 -18.66 -27.48 -1.42
C ASN A 111 -17.90 -28.64 -0.79
N ASN A 112 -17.62 -29.68 -1.58
CA ASN A 112 -16.83 -30.82 -1.14
C ASN A 112 -15.77 -31.15 -2.18
N THR A 113 -14.53 -31.39 -1.77
CA THR A 113 -13.46 -31.85 -2.66
C THR A 113 -13.04 -33.24 -2.23
N GLN A 114 -12.95 -34.16 -3.20
CA GLN A 114 -12.36 -35.47 -2.95
C GLN A 114 -10.89 -35.29 -2.55
N GLN A 115 -10.54 -35.72 -1.34
CA GLN A 115 -9.20 -35.53 -0.77
C GLN A 115 -8.11 -36.31 -1.52
N GLU A 116 -8.46 -37.45 -2.11
CA GLU A 116 -7.54 -38.20 -2.97
C GLU A 116 -7.33 -37.45 -4.28
N GLY A 117 -6.07 -37.18 -4.62
CA GLY A 117 -5.69 -36.51 -5.86
C GLY A 117 -6.02 -35.02 -5.94
N SER A 118 -6.35 -34.34 -4.83
CA SER A 118 -6.77 -32.94 -4.83
C SER A 118 -5.75 -31.96 -5.41
N ASP A 119 -4.46 -32.33 -5.45
CA ASP A 119 -3.38 -31.51 -6.00
C ASP A 119 -3.57 -31.19 -7.50
N ILE A 120 -4.41 -31.98 -8.21
CA ILE A 120 -4.80 -31.67 -9.59
C ILE A 120 -5.47 -30.29 -9.71
N PHE A 121 -6.15 -29.82 -8.65
CA PHE A 121 -6.80 -28.51 -8.61
C PHE A 121 -5.83 -27.34 -8.42
N ASN A 122 -4.52 -27.60 -8.28
CA ASN A 122 -3.49 -26.56 -8.44
C ASN A 122 -3.23 -26.25 -9.92
N GLN A 123 -3.56 -27.17 -10.84
CA GLN A 123 -3.43 -26.99 -12.29
C GLN A 123 -4.79 -26.81 -12.99
N ALA A 124 -5.88 -27.35 -12.43
CA ALA A 124 -7.23 -27.25 -12.94
C ALA A 124 -8.10 -26.47 -11.95
N ILE A 125 -7.92 -25.16 -11.88
CA ILE A 125 -8.43 -24.31 -10.80
C ILE A 125 -9.96 -24.11 -10.89
N VAL A 126 -10.61 -24.16 -9.74
CA VAL A 126 -12.04 -23.92 -9.55
C VAL A 126 -12.27 -22.75 -8.60
N SER A 127 -12.64 -21.60 -9.16
CA SER A 127 -12.99 -20.38 -8.43
C SER A 127 -14.51 -20.29 -8.23
N VAL A 128 -14.95 -19.80 -7.07
CA VAL A 128 -16.38 -19.64 -6.74
C VAL A 128 -16.58 -18.25 -6.14
N ALA A 129 -17.24 -17.37 -6.87
CA ALA A 129 -17.64 -16.04 -6.40
C ALA A 129 -19.12 -16.03 -6.01
N LEU A 130 -19.49 -15.20 -5.01
CA LEU A 130 -20.89 -15.06 -4.60
C LEU A 130 -21.62 -14.08 -5.52
N ILE A 131 -22.84 -14.44 -5.93
CA ILE A 131 -23.77 -13.57 -6.65
C ILE A 131 -24.75 -13.01 -5.64
N ALA A 132 -24.82 -11.68 -5.54
CA ALA A 132 -25.76 -11.00 -4.66
C ALA A 132 -27.21 -11.24 -5.10
N LYS A 133 -28.14 -11.22 -4.14
CA LYS A 133 -29.58 -11.21 -4.40
C LYS A 133 -29.95 -9.98 -5.24
N THR A 134 -30.89 -10.11 -6.18
CA THR A 134 -31.28 -9.10 -7.18
C THR A 134 -30.30 -8.84 -8.34
N ASP A 135 -29.17 -9.58 -8.40
CA ASP A 135 -28.36 -9.63 -9.61
C ASP A 135 -29.16 -10.30 -10.74
N THR A 136 -29.12 -9.72 -11.94
CA THR A 136 -29.83 -10.23 -13.12
C THR A 136 -29.49 -11.68 -13.49
N ARG A 137 -28.36 -12.21 -12.99
CA ARG A 137 -27.94 -13.61 -13.16
C ARG A 137 -28.67 -14.56 -12.20
N CYS A 138 -28.98 -14.10 -10.98
CA CYS A 138 -29.71 -14.86 -9.96
C CYS A 138 -30.49 -13.94 -9.01
N ASP A 139 -31.82 -13.86 -9.19
CA ASP A 139 -32.70 -12.98 -8.41
C ASP A 139 -32.66 -13.26 -6.90
N VAL A 140 -32.35 -14.49 -6.49
CA VAL A 140 -32.29 -14.96 -5.10
C VAL A 140 -30.87 -15.01 -4.52
N GLY A 141 -29.86 -14.56 -5.28
CA GLY A 141 -28.46 -14.77 -4.96
C GLY A 141 -27.97 -16.13 -5.48
N GLY A 142 -26.67 -16.36 -5.46
CA GLY A 142 -26.10 -17.57 -6.03
C GLY A 142 -24.58 -17.59 -5.98
N GLN A 143 -23.99 -18.41 -6.83
CA GLN A 143 -22.56 -18.54 -7.02
C GLN A 143 -22.23 -18.45 -8.51
N LEU A 144 -21.16 -17.73 -8.85
CA LEU A 144 -20.51 -17.80 -10.14
C LEU A 144 -19.31 -18.73 -9.98
N VAL A 145 -19.39 -19.91 -10.59
CA VAL A 145 -18.30 -20.88 -10.63
C VAL A 145 -17.49 -20.65 -11.89
N THR A 146 -16.22 -20.33 -11.75
CA THR A 146 -15.29 -20.13 -12.86
C THR A 146 -14.23 -21.22 -12.85
N LEU A 147 -13.98 -21.79 -14.02
CA LEU A 147 -13.18 -23.01 -14.20
C LEU A 147 -12.14 -22.78 -15.29
N GLY A 148 -10.93 -23.26 -15.08
CA GLY A 148 -9.90 -23.25 -16.10
C GLY A 148 -8.62 -23.94 -15.68
N LEU A 149 -7.61 -23.86 -16.53
CA LEU A 149 -6.32 -24.48 -16.30
C LEU A 149 -5.28 -23.41 -16.00
N ASP A 150 -4.51 -23.60 -14.94
CA ASP A 150 -3.37 -22.76 -14.57
C ASP A 150 -2.21 -23.06 -15.53
N THR A 151 -2.25 -22.41 -16.69
CA THR A 151 -1.29 -22.62 -17.77
C THR A 151 0.07 -22.04 -17.47
N ASN A 152 0.13 -21.04 -16.59
CA ASN A 152 1.37 -20.36 -16.21
C ASN A 152 1.92 -20.84 -14.85
N ASN A 153 1.26 -21.80 -14.19
CA ASN A 153 1.59 -22.39 -12.90
C ASN A 153 1.71 -21.36 -11.77
N ASN A 154 0.91 -20.29 -11.79
CA ASN A 154 0.90 -19.25 -10.75
C ASN A 154 -0.12 -19.54 -9.62
N SER A 155 -0.85 -20.66 -9.70
CA SER A 155 -1.89 -21.12 -8.77
C SER A 155 -3.08 -20.16 -8.63
N ILE A 156 -3.32 -19.32 -9.63
CA ILE A 156 -4.44 -18.38 -9.74
C ILE A 156 -5.15 -18.66 -11.07
N LEU A 157 -6.47 -18.44 -11.12
CA LEU A 157 -7.22 -18.59 -12.36
C LEU A 157 -7.32 -17.24 -13.08
N ASP A 158 -6.39 -16.97 -14.00
CA ASP A 158 -6.38 -15.72 -14.76
C ASP A 158 -7.55 -15.64 -15.75
N ASN A 159 -7.96 -14.43 -16.14
CA ASN A 159 -9.02 -14.24 -17.16
C ASN A 159 -8.68 -14.91 -18.51
N SER A 160 -7.39 -15.04 -18.85
CA SER A 160 -6.94 -15.76 -20.04
C SER A 160 -7.01 -17.28 -19.93
N GLU A 161 -7.14 -17.79 -18.71
CA GLU A 161 -7.13 -19.21 -18.36
C GLU A 161 -8.53 -19.76 -18.10
N VAL A 162 -9.52 -18.87 -17.93
CA VAL A 162 -10.94 -19.22 -17.80
C VAL A 162 -11.43 -19.96 -19.04
N GLN A 163 -11.78 -21.23 -18.87
CA GLN A 163 -12.38 -22.06 -19.91
C GLN A 163 -13.91 -22.07 -19.83
N SER A 164 -14.47 -22.02 -18.62
CA SER A 164 -15.92 -22.03 -18.40
C SER A 164 -16.34 -21.18 -17.21
N SER A 165 -17.59 -20.72 -17.24
CA SER A 165 -18.23 -20.00 -16.15
C SER A 165 -19.69 -20.43 -16.06
N GLU A 166 -20.09 -20.91 -14.88
CA GLU A 166 -21.42 -21.43 -14.59
C GLU A 166 -22.06 -20.63 -13.46
N VAL A 167 -23.32 -20.28 -13.64
CA VAL A 167 -24.11 -19.56 -12.63
C VAL A 167 -24.99 -20.56 -11.90
N LEU A 168 -24.73 -20.74 -10.60
CA LEU A 168 -25.52 -21.58 -9.70
C LEU A 168 -26.37 -20.68 -8.79
N CYS A 169 -27.63 -20.46 -9.18
CA CYS A 169 -28.53 -19.69 -8.33
C CYS A 169 -28.88 -20.44 -7.06
N SER A 170 -28.95 -19.74 -5.93
CA SER A 170 -29.25 -20.36 -4.66
C SER A 170 -30.68 -20.94 -4.66
N ILE A 171 -30.83 -22.16 -4.16
CA ILE A 171 -32.14 -22.81 -4.00
C ILE A 171 -32.36 -23.07 -2.51
N GLY A 172 -33.32 -22.37 -1.91
CA GLY A 172 -33.56 -22.37 -0.46
C GLY A 172 -33.27 -21.01 0.17
N ALA A 173 -33.81 -20.74 1.36
CA ALA A 173 -33.75 -19.44 2.03
C ALA A 173 -32.40 -19.13 2.71
N ASP A 174 -31.48 -20.10 2.78
CA ASP A 174 -30.38 -20.11 3.77
C ASP A 174 -29.02 -19.66 3.19
N PHE A 175 -28.98 -18.84 2.14
CA PHE A 175 -27.72 -18.42 1.50
C PHE A 175 -27.48 -16.90 1.43
N ALA A 176 -28.32 -16.07 2.05
CA ALA A 176 -27.91 -14.68 2.26
C ALA A 176 -27.03 -14.62 3.50
N PRO A 177 -25.71 -14.35 3.42
CA PRO A 177 -24.94 -14.03 4.61
C PRO A 177 -25.65 -12.92 5.39
N SER A 178 -25.72 -13.04 6.72
CA SER A 178 -26.35 -12.02 7.57
C SER A 178 -25.74 -10.64 7.28
N ALA A 179 -26.52 -9.58 7.52
CA ALA A 179 -26.00 -8.22 7.40
C ALA A 179 -24.73 -8.06 8.25
N VAL A 180 -23.71 -7.35 7.75
CA VAL A 180 -22.44 -7.12 8.48
C VAL A 180 -22.10 -5.64 8.43
N ILE A 181 -21.79 -5.04 9.58
CA ILE A 181 -21.29 -3.66 9.66
C ILE A 181 -19.81 -3.63 9.25
N ASN A 182 -19.52 -3.27 8.00
CA ASN A 182 -18.14 -3.16 7.50
C ASN A 182 -17.40 -2.01 8.19
N SER A 183 -18.04 -0.85 8.35
CA SER A 183 -17.43 0.32 9.01
C SER A 183 -18.47 1.34 9.46
N ILE A 184 -18.08 2.22 10.39
CA ILE A 184 -18.80 3.46 10.70
C ILE A 184 -17.83 4.63 10.51
N THR A 185 -18.24 5.68 9.80
CA THR A 185 -17.44 6.90 9.62
C THR A 185 -18.09 8.12 10.27
N ALA A 186 -17.29 9.02 10.83
CA ALA A 186 -17.73 10.34 11.29
C ALA A 186 -17.00 11.43 10.51
N ASN A 187 -17.75 12.35 9.90
CA ASN A 187 -17.18 13.46 9.15
C ASN A 187 -17.85 14.81 9.54
N PRO A 188 -17.13 15.69 10.27
CA PRO A 188 -15.85 15.45 10.95
C PRO A 188 -16.05 14.72 12.30
N ALA A 189 -15.08 13.92 12.72
CA ALA A 189 -15.02 13.25 14.01
C ALA A 189 -14.64 14.19 15.17
N ILE A 190 -14.00 15.33 14.87
CA ILE A 190 -13.69 16.38 15.84
C ILE A 190 -14.47 17.63 15.47
N VAL A 191 -15.27 18.14 16.40
CA VAL A 191 -16.23 19.22 16.17
C VAL A 191 -16.15 20.27 17.27
N ALA A 192 -16.53 21.51 16.94
CA ALA A 192 -16.73 22.54 17.94
C ALA A 192 -18.00 22.27 18.76
N ALA A 193 -18.07 22.81 19.97
CA ALA A 193 -19.27 22.74 20.80
C ALA A 193 -20.51 23.24 20.05
N GLY A 194 -21.58 22.44 20.02
CA GLY A 194 -22.82 22.76 19.31
C GLY A 194 -22.77 22.63 17.78
N ALA A 195 -21.67 22.13 17.19
CA ALA A 195 -21.58 21.87 15.76
C ALA A 195 -22.19 20.51 15.37
N GLN A 196 -22.55 20.37 14.09
CA GLN A 196 -23.07 19.10 13.56
C GLN A 196 -21.94 18.21 13.03
N THR A 197 -22.14 16.90 13.16
CA THR A 197 -21.37 15.89 12.45
C THR A 197 -22.30 14.82 11.88
N THR A 198 -21.88 14.20 10.80
CA THR A 198 -22.63 13.12 10.14
C THR A 198 -21.92 11.79 10.37
N LEU A 199 -22.65 10.84 10.93
CA LEU A 199 -22.24 9.45 11.09
C LEU A 199 -22.80 8.65 9.91
N THR A 200 -21.97 7.87 9.24
CA THR A 200 -22.37 7.04 8.09
C THR A 200 -21.94 5.59 8.32
N ALA A 201 -22.86 4.65 8.13
CA ALA A 201 -22.60 3.23 8.25
C ALA A 201 -22.45 2.58 6.87
N THR A 202 -21.44 1.74 6.73
CA THR A 202 -21.28 0.83 5.59
C THR A 202 -21.68 -0.56 6.03
N ILE A 203 -22.72 -1.12 5.40
CA ILE A 203 -23.29 -2.41 5.78
C ILE A 203 -23.43 -3.29 4.53
N SER A 204 -22.87 -4.50 4.58
CA SER A 204 -23.04 -5.53 3.55
C SER A 204 -24.25 -6.39 3.86
N ASN A 205 -24.91 -6.90 2.81
CA ASN A 205 -26.04 -7.85 2.89
C ASN A 205 -27.28 -7.35 3.65
N LEU A 206 -27.42 -6.04 3.87
CA LEU A 206 -28.57 -5.45 4.56
C LEU A 206 -29.88 -5.74 3.79
N GLN A 207 -30.82 -6.42 4.44
CA GLN A 207 -32.13 -6.74 3.90
C GLN A 207 -33.17 -5.68 4.32
N ALA A 208 -34.27 -5.59 3.56
CA ALA A 208 -35.38 -4.70 3.91
C ALA A 208 -36.10 -5.07 5.22
N SER A 209 -35.93 -6.31 5.69
CA SER A 209 -36.45 -6.80 6.97
C SER A 209 -35.56 -6.47 8.16
N ASP A 210 -34.31 -6.10 7.93
CA ASP A 210 -33.36 -5.82 9.01
C ASP A 210 -33.64 -4.44 9.61
N LYS A 211 -33.57 -4.36 10.94
CA LYS A 211 -33.79 -3.09 11.64
C LYS A 211 -32.46 -2.46 11.99
N VAL A 212 -32.14 -1.34 11.35
CA VAL A 212 -30.96 -0.51 11.66
C VAL A 212 -31.38 0.62 12.59
N THR A 213 -30.73 0.73 13.74
CA THR A 213 -31.05 1.72 14.77
C THR A 213 -29.79 2.41 15.29
N TRP A 214 -29.84 3.73 15.42
CA TRP A 214 -28.77 4.53 16.00
C TRP A 214 -29.15 4.94 17.42
N TYR A 215 -28.19 4.94 18.34
CA TYR A 215 -28.37 5.33 19.74
C TYR A 215 -27.33 6.39 20.16
N ASN A 216 -27.74 7.31 21.03
CA ASN A 216 -26.83 8.23 21.72
C ASN A 216 -26.16 7.57 22.93
N ALA A 217 -25.28 8.30 23.62
CA ALA A 217 -24.58 7.83 24.81
C ALA A 217 -25.50 7.43 25.99
N ASN A 218 -26.73 7.93 26.04
CA ASN A 218 -27.73 7.58 27.06
C ASN A 218 -28.54 6.33 26.70
N GLY A 219 -28.36 5.79 25.49
CA GLY A 219 -29.16 4.68 24.97
C GLY A 219 -30.48 5.11 24.33
N ASP A 220 -30.69 6.41 24.07
CA ASP A 220 -31.90 6.88 23.37
C ASP A 220 -31.74 6.69 21.86
N GLU A 221 -32.80 6.21 21.21
CA GLU A 221 -32.87 6.04 19.76
C GLU A 221 -32.85 7.39 19.02
N LEU A 222 -31.99 7.49 18.01
CA LEU A 222 -31.84 8.66 17.15
C LEU A 222 -32.69 8.52 15.89
N THR A 223 -33.44 9.56 15.56
CA THR A 223 -34.29 9.60 14.36
C THR A 223 -33.48 9.94 13.12
N THR A 224 -33.63 9.15 12.05
CA THR A 224 -33.04 9.44 10.74
C THR A 224 -33.99 9.11 9.58
N SER A 225 -33.87 9.85 8.47
CA SER A 225 -34.53 9.54 7.20
C SER A 225 -33.79 8.50 6.36
N ASN A 226 -32.51 8.25 6.65
CA ASN A 226 -31.68 7.24 5.99
C ASN A 226 -31.09 6.33 7.07
N PRO A 227 -31.44 5.03 7.12
CA PRO A 227 -30.93 4.13 8.16
C PRO A 227 -29.40 4.04 8.20
N LEU A 228 -28.72 4.29 7.07
CA LEU A 228 -27.27 4.24 6.96
C LEU A 228 -26.58 5.55 7.38
N GLN A 229 -27.32 6.62 7.69
CA GLN A 229 -26.72 7.91 7.99
C GLN A 229 -27.51 8.67 9.04
N VAL A 230 -26.84 9.23 10.05
CA VAL A 230 -27.48 10.11 11.04
C VAL A 230 -26.65 11.37 11.26
N THR A 231 -27.30 12.52 11.31
CA THR A 231 -26.66 13.79 11.68
C THR A 231 -26.92 14.07 13.15
N VAL A 232 -25.85 14.26 13.92
CA VAL A 232 -25.89 14.51 15.36
C VAL A 232 -25.32 15.90 15.67
N GLN A 233 -25.79 16.48 16.77
CA GLN A 233 -25.33 17.78 17.27
C GLN A 233 -24.44 17.54 18.49
N ALA A 234 -23.21 18.04 18.44
CA ALA A 234 -22.30 17.99 19.57
C ALA A 234 -22.84 18.79 20.76
N GLY A 235 -22.60 18.29 21.96
CA GLY A 235 -22.90 18.98 23.20
C GLY A 235 -22.12 20.28 23.39
N ALA A 236 -22.49 21.02 24.45
CA ALA A 236 -21.90 22.32 24.76
C ALA A 236 -20.56 22.23 25.53
N ALA A 237 -20.19 21.04 26.01
CA ALA A 237 -18.99 20.81 26.81
C ALA A 237 -17.91 20.11 25.97
N VAL A 238 -16.66 20.51 26.18
CA VAL A 238 -15.51 19.76 25.63
C VAL A 238 -15.45 18.36 26.22
N GLY A 239 -15.08 17.38 25.41
CA GLY A 239 -15.07 15.98 25.80
C GLY A 239 -15.42 15.05 24.65
N GLN A 240 -15.74 13.80 24.97
CA GLN A 240 -16.10 12.78 23.98
C GLN A 240 -17.58 12.44 24.07
N GLU A 241 -18.21 12.23 22.92
CA GLU A 241 -19.58 11.75 22.81
C GLU A 241 -19.62 10.43 22.05
N LYS A 242 -20.30 9.45 22.63
CA LYS A 242 -20.39 8.09 22.12
C LYS A 242 -21.73 7.85 21.44
N TYR A 243 -21.70 7.19 20.29
CA TYR A 243 -22.88 6.74 19.57
C TYR A 243 -22.75 5.27 19.23
N GLN A 244 -23.88 4.59 19.12
CA GLN A 244 -23.92 3.16 18.81
C GLN A 244 -24.86 2.91 17.63
N LEU A 245 -24.40 2.13 16.67
CA LEU A 245 -25.21 1.54 15.63
C LEU A 245 -25.57 0.12 16.04
N SER A 246 -26.83 -0.26 15.84
CA SER A 246 -27.30 -1.62 16.02
C SER A 246 -28.03 -2.11 14.76
N ILE A 247 -27.71 -3.32 14.33
CA ILE A 247 -28.51 -4.06 13.35
C ILE A 247 -29.16 -5.25 14.05
N GLU A 248 -30.47 -5.32 13.97
CA GLU A 248 -31.26 -6.48 14.36
C GLU A 248 -31.59 -7.28 13.10
N THR A 249 -30.97 -8.46 12.94
CA THR A 249 -31.27 -9.39 11.86
C THR A 249 -32.00 -10.62 12.42
N THR A 250 -32.74 -11.33 11.56
CA THR A 250 -33.31 -12.64 11.91
C THR A 250 -32.51 -13.71 11.18
N ASN A 251 -31.84 -14.61 11.90
CA ASN A 251 -31.12 -15.71 11.28
C ASN A 251 -32.07 -16.78 10.75
N ASP A 252 -31.53 -17.76 10.02
CA ASP A 252 -32.29 -18.83 9.36
C ASP A 252 -33.07 -19.74 10.34
N GLN A 253 -32.74 -19.67 11.63
CA GLN A 253 -33.46 -20.36 12.72
C GLN A 253 -34.60 -19.53 13.32
N GLY A 254 -34.88 -18.34 12.77
CA GLY A 254 -35.86 -17.39 13.29
C GLY A 254 -35.41 -16.69 14.57
N GLN A 255 -34.13 -16.74 14.92
CA GLN A 255 -33.57 -16.06 16.09
C GLN A 255 -33.04 -14.69 15.71
N THR A 256 -33.31 -13.71 16.57
CA THR A 256 -32.74 -12.37 16.45
C THR A 256 -31.24 -12.40 16.72
N VAL A 257 -30.43 -11.95 15.75
CA VAL A 257 -29.01 -11.70 15.91
C VAL A 257 -28.79 -10.19 15.96
N LEU A 258 -28.13 -9.73 17.02
CA LEU A 258 -27.86 -8.32 17.24
C LEU A 258 -26.39 -8.05 16.96
N GLN A 259 -26.12 -7.17 15.99
CA GLN A 259 -24.79 -6.63 15.75
C GLN A 259 -24.74 -5.20 16.24
N THR A 260 -23.67 -4.83 16.92
CA THR A 260 -23.47 -3.45 17.39
C THR A 260 -22.06 -2.98 17.06
N LYS A 261 -21.92 -1.71 16.71
CA LYS A 261 -20.63 -1.05 16.52
C LYS A 261 -20.76 0.39 17.01
N GLU A 262 -19.72 0.87 17.67
CA GLU A 262 -19.74 2.16 18.38
C GLU A 262 -18.81 3.14 17.69
N ILE A 263 -19.11 4.43 17.79
CA ILE A 263 -18.27 5.50 17.27
C ILE A 263 -18.22 6.65 18.27
N ILE A 264 -17.05 7.27 18.37
CA ILE A 264 -16.80 8.41 19.24
C ILE A 264 -16.56 9.64 18.37
N ILE A 265 -17.21 10.75 18.74
CA ILE A 265 -16.85 12.08 18.26
C ILE A 265 -16.24 12.87 19.42
N THR A 266 -15.36 13.82 19.12
CA THR A 266 -14.75 14.68 20.13
C THR A 266 -15.18 16.13 19.95
N VAL A 267 -15.58 16.75 21.05
CA VAL A 267 -15.91 18.17 21.14
C VAL A 267 -14.68 18.94 21.63
N ALA A 268 -14.17 19.87 20.82
CA ALA A 268 -12.94 20.63 21.09
C ALA A 268 -13.10 22.13 20.80
N GLU A 269 -12.31 22.97 21.46
CA GLU A 269 -12.34 24.44 21.30
C GLU A 269 -11.77 24.92 19.94
N ALA A 270 -10.88 24.13 19.34
CA ALA A 270 -10.27 24.41 18.03
C ALA A 270 -10.07 23.08 17.25
N PRO A 271 -11.12 22.53 16.63
CA PRO A 271 -11.03 21.23 15.98
C PRO A 271 -10.22 21.31 14.67
N ALA A 272 -9.23 20.42 14.51
CA ALA A 272 -8.83 20.00 13.17
C ALA A 272 -10.00 19.19 12.58
N PRO A 273 -10.43 19.42 11.33
CA PRO A 273 -11.47 18.63 10.70
C PRO A 273 -10.89 17.26 10.33
N THR A 274 -10.89 16.37 11.30
CA THR A 274 -10.44 14.98 11.18
C THR A 274 -11.65 14.11 10.89
N GLN A 275 -11.53 13.17 9.97
CA GLN A 275 -12.54 12.12 9.75
C GLN A 275 -12.12 10.86 10.51
N SER A 276 -13.06 10.11 11.10
CA SER A 276 -12.75 8.79 11.69
C SER A 276 -13.45 7.66 10.93
N VAL A 277 -12.80 6.50 10.91
CA VAL A 277 -13.28 5.24 10.33
C VAL A 277 -13.15 4.17 11.41
N VAL A 278 -14.25 3.72 11.98
CA VAL A 278 -14.28 2.64 12.96
C VAL A 278 -14.43 1.29 12.26
N LEU A 279 -13.46 0.41 12.52
CA LEU A 279 -13.35 -0.96 11.99
C LEU A 279 -13.80 -1.95 13.08
N ASP A 280 -13.22 -3.15 13.14
CA ASP A 280 -13.67 -4.21 14.07
C ASP A 280 -12.95 -4.13 15.42
N SER A 281 -11.65 -3.82 15.44
CA SER A 281 -10.87 -3.62 16.66
C SER A 281 -10.24 -2.22 16.75
N GLN A 282 -10.06 -1.55 15.62
CA GLN A 282 -9.39 -0.25 15.54
C GLN A 282 -10.31 0.84 15.00
N GLN A 283 -9.91 2.08 15.23
CA GLN A 283 -10.43 3.26 14.53
C GLN A 283 -9.26 4.00 13.89
N VAL A 284 -9.45 4.44 12.66
CA VAL A 284 -8.45 5.17 11.85
C VAL A 284 -8.92 6.60 11.63
N PHE A 285 -8.03 7.55 11.82
CA PHE A 285 -8.28 8.98 11.75
C PHE A 285 -7.62 9.58 10.51
N LEU A 286 -8.43 10.05 9.57
CA LEU A 286 -8.00 10.67 8.33
C LEU A 286 -7.90 12.18 8.48
N PRO A 287 -6.86 12.82 7.89
CA PRO A 287 -6.73 14.27 7.88
C PRO A 287 -7.82 14.94 7.02
N GLU A 288 -7.91 16.26 7.15
CA GLU A 288 -8.73 17.08 6.23
C GLU A 288 -8.33 16.84 4.78
N GLY A 289 -9.29 16.91 3.86
CA GLY A 289 -9.05 16.73 2.42
C GLY A 289 -9.36 15.33 1.92
N TYR A 290 -9.76 14.39 2.80
CA TYR A 290 -10.36 13.13 2.41
C TYR A 290 -11.88 13.13 2.52
N THR A 291 -12.49 12.35 1.63
CA THR A 291 -13.87 11.88 1.75
C THR A 291 -13.88 10.35 1.73
N THR A 292 -14.90 9.75 2.33
CA THR A 292 -15.07 8.28 2.35
C THR A 292 -16.23 7.82 1.50
N SER A 293 -16.10 6.65 0.87
CA SER A 293 -17.18 5.94 0.19
C SER A 293 -17.33 4.52 0.70
N ALA A 294 -18.54 3.98 0.54
CA ALA A 294 -18.89 2.64 0.99
C ALA A 294 -18.03 1.57 0.31
N LEU A 295 -17.50 0.65 1.10
CA LEU A 295 -16.81 -0.56 0.64
C LEU A 295 -17.54 -1.78 1.23
N THR A 296 -18.32 -2.47 0.39
CA THR A 296 -19.12 -3.63 0.79
C THR A 296 -18.57 -4.92 0.18
N GLY A 297 -19.04 -6.08 0.66
CA GLY A 297 -18.53 -7.40 0.26
C GLY A 297 -17.75 -8.05 1.40
N ASP A 298 -16.76 -8.87 1.06
CA ASP A 298 -15.94 -9.61 2.02
C ASP A 298 -14.74 -8.78 2.52
N VAL A 299 -15.05 -7.65 3.15
CA VAL A 299 -14.10 -6.61 3.52
C VAL A 299 -14.56 -5.91 4.80
N THR A 300 -13.66 -5.55 5.70
CA THR A 300 -13.96 -4.61 6.80
C THR A 300 -13.23 -3.32 6.51
N GLY A 301 -13.92 -2.26 6.06
CA GLY A 301 -13.23 -1.06 5.61
C GLY A 301 -14.09 0.00 4.91
N THR A 302 -13.41 0.95 4.27
CA THR A 302 -13.99 2.03 3.46
C THR A 302 -13.00 2.48 2.38
N ILE A 303 -13.51 3.05 1.29
CA ILE A 303 -12.70 3.75 0.29
C ILE A 303 -12.44 5.18 0.76
N ILE A 304 -11.26 5.70 0.49
CA ILE A 304 -10.91 7.10 0.70
C ILE A 304 -10.60 7.78 -0.63
N TYR A 305 -11.07 9.01 -0.82
CA TYR A 305 -10.79 9.84 -1.99
C TYR A 305 -10.30 11.20 -1.53
N ALA A 306 -9.20 11.69 -2.11
CA ALA A 306 -8.79 13.06 -1.85
C ALA A 306 -9.64 14.05 -2.65
N GLU A 307 -9.83 15.25 -2.09
CA GLU A 307 -10.40 16.36 -2.84
C GLU A 307 -9.46 16.77 -4.01
N PRO A 308 -9.99 17.02 -5.23
CA PRO A 308 -9.17 17.43 -6.37
C PRO A 308 -8.47 18.78 -6.13
N VAL A 309 -7.20 18.91 -6.55
CA VAL A 309 -6.40 20.14 -6.33
C VAL A 309 -6.87 21.33 -7.19
N ALA A 310 -7.69 21.08 -8.22
CA ALA A 310 -8.17 22.13 -9.13
C ALA A 310 -9.27 23.03 -8.51
N THR A 311 -8.87 24.25 -8.12
CA THR A 311 -9.63 25.47 -7.78
C THR A 311 -11.06 25.28 -7.24
N ALA A 312 -11.28 25.74 -6.01
CA ALA A 312 -12.51 26.10 -5.26
C ALA A 312 -13.92 26.13 -5.90
N ALA A 313 -14.09 26.01 -7.21
CA ALA A 313 -15.35 25.92 -7.93
C ALA A 313 -15.95 24.50 -8.05
N ALA A 314 -15.25 23.44 -7.63
CA ALA A 314 -15.80 22.07 -7.61
C ALA A 314 -16.44 21.67 -6.27
N ALA A 315 -16.56 22.59 -5.30
CA ALA A 315 -17.24 22.38 -4.02
C ALA A 315 -18.79 22.28 -4.14
N SER A 316 -19.29 21.69 -5.21
CA SER A 316 -20.72 21.55 -5.46
C SER A 316 -21.05 20.21 -6.12
N ARG A 317 -21.01 19.15 -5.29
CA ARG A 317 -22.17 18.29 -4.96
C ARG A 317 -21.67 17.17 -4.03
N ARG A 318 -22.05 17.26 -2.75
CA ARG A 318 -22.10 16.09 -1.86
C ARG A 318 -23.21 15.17 -2.38
N SER A 319 -22.93 14.40 -3.43
CA SER A 319 -23.85 13.42 -3.98
C SER A 319 -23.26 12.02 -3.88
N SER A 320 -24.15 11.06 -3.66
CA SER A 320 -24.01 9.61 -3.62
C SER A 320 -23.44 8.97 -4.90
N LEU A 321 -22.41 9.57 -5.51
CA LEU A 321 -21.71 8.99 -6.65
C LEU A 321 -20.66 7.99 -6.12
N PRO A 322 -20.53 6.79 -6.71
CA PRO A 322 -19.59 5.77 -6.24
C PRO A 322 -18.13 6.26 -6.20
N THR A 323 -17.72 7.02 -7.21
CA THR A 323 -16.39 7.63 -7.37
C THR A 323 -16.55 9.12 -7.67
N PRO A 324 -15.86 10.03 -6.96
CA PRO A 324 -15.89 11.47 -7.23
C PRO A 324 -15.34 11.86 -8.61
N ASP A 325 -15.86 12.94 -9.18
CA ASP A 325 -15.32 13.52 -10.41
C ASP A 325 -13.91 14.10 -10.19
N ASN A 326 -13.06 13.98 -11.21
CA ASN A 326 -11.65 14.38 -11.21
C ASN A 326 -10.84 13.75 -10.07
N THR A 327 -11.11 12.48 -9.74
CA THR A 327 -10.30 11.73 -8.77
C THR A 327 -8.85 11.61 -9.27
N GLU A 328 -7.93 12.25 -8.54
CA GLU A 328 -6.47 12.20 -8.79
C GLU A 328 -5.72 11.33 -7.76
N LEU A 329 -6.33 11.12 -6.58
CA LEU A 329 -5.86 10.23 -5.51
C LEU A 329 -7.05 9.51 -4.89
N ALA A 330 -6.94 8.19 -4.73
CA ALA A 330 -7.86 7.38 -3.94
C ALA A 330 -7.13 6.25 -3.22
N GLY A 331 -7.79 5.57 -2.31
CA GLY A 331 -7.20 4.48 -1.53
C GLY A 331 -8.24 3.77 -0.70
N PHE A 332 -7.81 2.99 0.28
CA PHE A 332 -8.72 2.38 1.24
C PHE A 332 -8.12 2.34 2.64
N VAL A 333 -9.01 2.19 3.61
CA VAL A 333 -8.71 1.76 4.97
C VAL A 333 -9.41 0.43 5.18
N ALA A 334 -8.69 -0.60 5.61
CA ALA A 334 -9.25 -1.91 5.89
C ALA A 334 -8.64 -2.56 7.13
N GLU A 335 -9.38 -3.46 7.77
CA GLU A 335 -8.93 -4.35 8.83
C GLU A 335 -9.19 -5.80 8.40
N ARG A 336 -8.19 -6.68 8.53
CA ARG A 336 -8.35 -8.12 8.29
C ARG A 336 -7.32 -8.94 9.03
N GLY A 337 -7.56 -10.23 9.19
CA GLY A 337 -6.56 -11.18 9.67
C GLY A 337 -5.50 -11.53 8.62
N ALA A 338 -4.51 -12.32 9.04
CA ALA A 338 -3.55 -12.95 8.12
C ALA A 338 -4.25 -14.00 7.24
N LEU A 339 -3.97 -14.00 5.94
CA LEU A 339 -4.68 -14.86 4.97
C LEU A 339 -3.99 -16.21 4.76
N THR A 340 -2.66 -16.23 4.81
CA THR A 340 -1.84 -17.39 4.44
C THR A 340 -0.85 -17.77 5.54
N GLY A 341 -1.25 -17.60 6.80
CA GLY A 341 -0.41 -17.94 7.96
C GLY A 341 0.74 -16.96 8.21
N GLN A 342 0.66 -15.75 7.63
CA GLN A 342 1.61 -14.67 7.83
C GLN A 342 1.69 -14.28 9.31
N THR A 343 2.88 -13.91 9.75
CA THR A 343 3.19 -13.67 11.16
C THR A 343 3.70 -12.27 11.44
N THR A 344 3.99 -11.47 10.42
CA THR A 344 4.46 -10.09 10.52
C THR A 344 3.70 -9.17 9.57
N ALA A 345 3.69 -7.86 9.86
CA ALA A 345 3.09 -6.86 8.98
C ALA A 345 3.75 -6.84 7.59
N GLN A 346 5.07 -7.03 7.54
CA GLN A 346 5.84 -7.12 6.30
C GLN A 346 5.40 -8.30 5.43
N GLU A 347 5.22 -9.49 6.01
CA GLU A 347 4.74 -10.68 5.26
C GLU A 347 3.33 -10.47 4.70
N ILE A 348 2.47 -9.76 5.45
CA ILE A 348 1.12 -9.40 5.02
C ILE A 348 1.17 -8.44 3.83
N LEU A 349 2.00 -7.39 3.92
CA LEU A 349 2.19 -6.38 2.88
C LEU A 349 2.79 -6.99 1.61
N VAL A 350 3.90 -7.74 1.72
CA VAL A 350 4.62 -8.31 0.57
C VAL A 350 3.73 -9.30 -0.19
N ALA A 351 3.01 -10.17 0.51
CA ALA A 351 2.12 -11.12 -0.15
C ALA A 351 0.95 -10.41 -0.84
N GLY A 352 0.33 -9.41 -0.18
CA GLY A 352 -0.79 -8.67 -0.75
C GLY A 352 -0.38 -7.85 -1.98
N VAL A 353 0.73 -7.11 -1.90
CA VAL A 353 1.23 -6.32 -3.03
C VAL A 353 1.76 -7.22 -4.14
N GLY A 354 2.34 -8.39 -3.81
CA GLY A 354 2.75 -9.40 -4.79
C GLY A 354 1.56 -9.94 -5.59
N ALA A 355 0.47 -10.31 -4.91
CA ALA A 355 -0.78 -10.75 -5.55
C ALA A 355 -1.43 -9.62 -6.37
N PHE A 356 -1.39 -8.39 -5.88
CA PHE A 356 -1.82 -7.22 -6.65
C PHE A 356 -1.00 -7.02 -7.93
N ALA A 357 0.33 -7.14 -7.85
CA ALA A 357 1.22 -6.97 -8.99
C ALA A 357 1.01 -8.06 -10.06
N SER A 358 0.73 -9.31 -9.66
CA SER A 358 0.47 -10.39 -10.61
C SER A 358 -0.80 -10.18 -11.44
N GLU A 359 -1.81 -9.50 -10.88
CA GLU A 359 -3.06 -9.17 -11.57
C GLU A 359 -2.91 -8.03 -12.60
N LEU A 360 -1.85 -7.22 -12.49
CA LEU A 360 -1.58 -6.12 -13.42
C LEU A 360 -0.72 -6.62 -14.59
N TYR A 361 -1.34 -7.30 -15.55
CA TYR A 361 -0.64 -7.91 -16.69
C TYR A 361 0.29 -6.93 -17.42
N GLY A 362 1.59 -7.25 -17.41
CA GLY A 362 2.62 -6.45 -18.08
C GLY A 362 2.95 -5.13 -17.40
N ALA A 363 2.47 -4.88 -16.18
CA ALA A 363 2.90 -3.78 -15.33
C ALA A 363 4.25 -4.09 -14.67
N GLU A 364 4.99 -3.03 -14.38
CA GLU A 364 6.16 -3.05 -13.52
C GLU A 364 5.76 -2.41 -12.19
N VAL A 365 5.79 -3.19 -11.11
CA VAL A 365 5.50 -2.71 -9.74
C VAL A 365 6.80 -2.76 -8.95
N VAL A 366 7.45 -1.61 -8.78
CA VAL A 366 8.78 -1.49 -8.18
C VAL A 366 8.66 -0.93 -6.77
N GLN A 367 9.18 -1.65 -5.78
CA GLN A 367 9.32 -1.12 -4.42
C GLN A 367 10.43 -0.07 -4.38
N THR A 368 10.04 1.18 -4.16
CA THR A 368 10.95 2.34 -4.10
C THR A 368 11.43 2.63 -2.69
N SER A 369 10.65 2.26 -1.67
CA SER A 369 11.00 2.37 -0.26
C SER A 369 10.31 1.27 0.56
N LEU A 370 10.93 0.90 1.68
CA LEU A 370 10.35 0.08 2.74
C LEU A 370 10.98 0.55 4.05
N THR A 371 10.13 0.84 5.03
CA THR A 371 10.54 1.20 6.39
C THR A 371 9.83 0.24 7.33
N THR A 372 10.59 -0.43 8.20
CA THR A 372 10.02 -1.24 9.28
C THR A 372 10.24 -0.52 10.60
N LEU A 373 9.17 -0.19 11.29
CA LEU A 373 9.20 0.57 12.53
C LEU A 373 9.53 -0.36 13.72
N GLU A 374 9.96 0.22 14.84
CA GLU A 374 10.30 -0.53 16.06
C GLU A 374 9.15 -1.43 16.57
N ASN A 375 7.89 -1.00 16.38
CA ASN A 375 6.70 -1.77 16.75
C ASN A 375 6.38 -2.92 15.75
N GLY A 376 7.11 -3.04 14.65
CA GLY A 376 6.94 -4.03 13.59
C GLY A 376 5.96 -3.62 12.49
N ASP A 377 5.37 -2.42 12.56
CA ASP A 377 4.57 -1.85 11.48
C ASP A 377 5.47 -1.51 10.29
N VAL A 378 4.88 -1.56 9.08
CA VAL A 378 5.63 -1.31 7.85
C VAL A 378 4.97 -0.23 7.02
N ASN A 379 5.78 0.66 6.45
CA ASN A 379 5.40 1.62 5.43
C ASN A 379 6.21 1.32 4.17
N ALA A 380 5.54 1.23 3.02
CA ALA A 380 6.20 1.02 1.74
C ALA A 380 5.62 1.90 0.64
N THR A 381 6.50 2.40 -0.23
CA THR A 381 6.12 3.11 -1.46
C THR A 381 6.49 2.28 -2.68
N TYR A 382 5.53 2.10 -3.58
CA TYR A 382 5.68 1.40 -4.84
C TYR A 382 5.41 2.34 -6.02
N LYS A 383 6.24 2.24 -7.05
CA LYS A 383 5.98 2.86 -8.35
C LYS A 383 5.39 1.81 -9.29
N ILE A 384 4.29 2.16 -9.94
CA ILE A 384 3.56 1.29 -10.87
C ILE A 384 3.66 1.89 -12.26
N THR A 385 4.28 1.16 -13.18
CA THR A 385 4.41 1.52 -14.59
C THR A 385 3.66 0.52 -15.46
N LEU A 386 2.63 0.97 -16.18
CA LEU A 386 1.77 0.14 -17.01
C LEU A 386 2.16 0.22 -18.49
N ARG A 387 2.19 -0.92 -19.18
CA ARG A 387 2.34 -0.96 -20.66
C ARG A 387 1.12 -0.39 -21.37
N THR A 388 -0.06 -0.75 -20.86
CA THR A 388 -1.35 -0.21 -21.30
C THR A 388 -1.94 0.53 -20.13
N GLY A 389 -2.17 1.83 -20.28
CA GLY A 389 -2.70 2.62 -19.18
C GLY A 389 -4.06 2.11 -18.70
N LEU A 390 -4.30 2.26 -17.41
CA LEU A 390 -5.58 2.00 -16.74
C LEU A 390 -6.06 3.25 -16.02
N LYS A 391 -7.32 3.26 -15.62
CA LYS A 391 -7.85 4.28 -14.70
C LYS A 391 -7.45 3.98 -13.25
N LEU A 392 -7.36 5.02 -12.43
CA LEU A 392 -7.00 4.90 -11.01
C LEU A 392 -7.93 3.94 -10.26
N THR A 393 -9.23 4.04 -10.51
CA THR A 393 -10.29 3.22 -9.89
C THR A 393 -10.21 1.76 -10.29
N GLU A 394 -9.76 1.45 -11.52
CA GLU A 394 -9.57 0.07 -11.99
C GLU A 394 -8.41 -0.58 -11.23
N ILE A 395 -7.30 0.13 -11.07
CA ILE A 395 -6.14 -0.32 -10.30
C ILE A 395 -6.50 -0.47 -8.82
N LEU A 396 -7.22 0.50 -8.26
CA LEU A 396 -7.67 0.46 -6.87
C LEU A 396 -8.60 -0.75 -6.62
N ASN A 397 -9.50 -1.05 -7.56
CA ASN A 397 -10.37 -2.23 -7.46
C ASN A 397 -9.56 -3.53 -7.43
N THR A 398 -8.52 -3.66 -8.27
CA THR A 398 -7.61 -4.80 -8.20
C THR A 398 -6.88 -4.86 -6.86
N LEU A 399 -6.35 -3.71 -6.39
CA LEU A 399 -5.63 -3.64 -5.11
C LEU A 399 -6.51 -4.08 -3.93
N ILE A 400 -7.76 -3.62 -3.86
CA ILE A 400 -8.70 -3.99 -2.80
C ILE A 400 -8.96 -5.50 -2.78
N ASN A 401 -9.21 -6.10 -3.95
CA ASN A 401 -9.52 -7.53 -4.02
C ASN A 401 -8.32 -8.42 -3.63
N GLN A 402 -7.08 -7.91 -3.75
CA GLN A 402 -5.88 -8.65 -3.37
C GLN A 402 -5.39 -8.33 -1.96
N VAL A 403 -5.63 -7.12 -1.47
CA VAL A 403 -5.03 -6.61 -0.24
C VAL A 403 -6.02 -6.43 0.90
N ALA A 404 -7.28 -6.11 0.64
CA ALA A 404 -8.25 -5.70 1.67
C ALA A 404 -9.28 -6.79 2.05
N VAL A 405 -9.39 -7.86 1.27
CA VAL A 405 -10.39 -8.90 1.49
C VAL A 405 -10.10 -9.77 2.71
N ASN A 406 -11.16 -10.18 3.41
CA ASN A 406 -11.06 -10.89 4.69
C ASN A 406 -10.67 -12.37 4.54
N LYS A 407 -10.75 -12.94 3.33
CA LYS A 407 -10.31 -14.31 3.04
C LYS A 407 -9.72 -14.43 1.63
N VAL A 408 -8.95 -15.49 1.41
CA VAL A 408 -8.43 -15.84 0.08
C VAL A 408 -9.59 -16.08 -0.89
N GLY A 409 -9.59 -15.38 -2.03
CA GLY A 409 -10.67 -15.43 -3.02
C GLY A 409 -11.96 -14.69 -2.61
N GLY A 410 -11.92 -13.92 -1.51
CA GLY A 410 -12.98 -12.98 -1.16
C GLY A 410 -13.16 -11.92 -2.25
N THR A 411 -14.35 -11.31 -2.32
CA THR A 411 -14.62 -10.26 -3.29
C THR A 411 -15.21 -9.03 -2.60
N ALA A 412 -14.66 -7.88 -2.95
CA ALA A 412 -15.22 -6.59 -2.61
C ALA A 412 -16.18 -6.12 -3.71
N SER A 413 -17.02 -5.16 -3.36
CA SER A 413 -17.91 -4.53 -4.33
C SER A 413 -17.11 -3.76 -5.36
N ALA A 414 -17.43 -3.98 -6.63
CA ALA A 414 -16.72 -3.36 -7.73
C ALA A 414 -16.84 -1.83 -7.67
N LEU A 415 -15.71 -1.14 -7.82
CA LEU A 415 -15.70 0.30 -7.93
C LEU A 415 -16.15 0.73 -9.33
N ILE A 416 -16.97 1.78 -9.40
CA ILE A 416 -17.47 2.32 -10.67
C ILE A 416 -16.67 3.58 -11.00
N PRO A 417 -15.87 3.60 -12.08
CA PRO A 417 -15.05 4.76 -12.43
C PRO A 417 -15.92 5.96 -12.82
N SER A 418 -15.46 7.17 -12.49
CA SER A 418 -16.12 8.39 -12.99
C SER A 418 -15.89 8.57 -14.50
N ALA A 419 -16.83 9.25 -15.16
CA ALA A 419 -16.69 9.66 -16.55
C ALA A 419 -15.53 10.64 -16.78
N SER A 420 -15.14 11.41 -15.76
CA SER A 420 -14.01 12.36 -15.83
C SER A 420 -12.64 11.71 -15.66
N GLU A 421 -12.60 10.45 -15.25
CA GLU A 421 -11.35 9.76 -14.95
C GLU A 421 -10.59 9.42 -16.23
N VAL A 422 -9.29 9.75 -16.24
CA VAL A 422 -8.40 9.61 -17.39
C VAL A 422 -7.49 8.41 -17.19
N ILE A 423 -7.21 7.70 -18.29
CA ILE A 423 -6.25 6.61 -18.32
C ILE A 423 -4.84 7.16 -18.16
N GLN A 424 -4.07 6.60 -17.23
CA GLN A 424 -2.65 6.92 -17.04
C GLN A 424 -1.80 5.64 -17.06
N THR A 425 -0.50 5.81 -17.29
CA THR A 425 0.47 4.71 -17.31
C THR A 425 1.37 4.66 -16.09
N GLU A 426 1.37 5.70 -15.26
CA GLU A 426 2.26 5.78 -14.09
C GLU A 426 1.48 6.19 -12.83
N TYR A 427 1.67 5.42 -11.76
CA TYR A 427 1.05 5.66 -10.47
C TYR A 427 2.06 5.42 -9.35
N GLN A 428 1.82 6.06 -8.20
CA GLN A 428 2.48 5.73 -6.94
C GLN A 428 1.46 5.13 -5.98
N LEU A 429 1.82 4.01 -5.35
CA LEU A 429 1.09 3.37 -4.27
C LEU A 429 1.92 3.50 -2.98
N ASP A 430 1.37 4.19 -2.00
CA ASP A 430 1.89 4.18 -0.63
C ASP A 430 0.95 3.32 0.22
N ILE A 431 1.52 2.40 1.00
CA ILE A 431 0.76 1.45 1.80
C ILE A 431 1.43 1.23 3.15
N THR A 432 0.61 1.28 4.20
CA THR A 432 1.01 1.01 5.57
C THR A 432 0.24 -0.20 6.08
N THR A 433 0.95 -1.13 6.71
CA THR A 433 0.36 -2.28 7.38
C THR A 433 0.82 -2.30 8.83
N SER A 434 -0.14 -2.29 9.74
CA SER A 434 0.08 -2.53 11.16
C SER A 434 -0.55 -3.86 11.56
N TYR A 435 0.18 -4.75 12.23
CA TYR A 435 -0.30 -6.10 12.52
C TYR A 435 -0.15 -6.50 13.99
N ASN A 436 -1.28 -6.74 14.65
CA ASN A 436 -1.33 -7.36 15.95
C ASN A 436 -1.52 -8.87 15.82
N LYS A 437 -0.42 -9.61 15.98
CA LYS A 437 -0.40 -11.09 15.91
C LYS A 437 -1.27 -11.79 16.96
N VAL A 438 -1.45 -11.20 18.15
CA VAL A 438 -2.23 -11.82 19.23
C VAL A 438 -3.72 -11.76 18.92
N ALA A 439 -4.16 -10.62 18.38
CA ALA A 439 -5.54 -10.42 17.96
C ALA A 439 -5.83 -10.95 16.55
N ASP A 440 -4.79 -11.34 15.79
CA ASP A 440 -4.85 -11.63 14.35
C ASP A 440 -5.59 -10.50 13.58
N SER A 441 -5.08 -9.27 13.76
CA SER A 441 -5.69 -8.07 13.21
C SER A 441 -4.64 -7.21 12.54
N ALA A 442 -4.73 -7.09 11.21
CA ALA A 442 -3.93 -6.19 10.40
C ALA A 442 -4.78 -5.00 9.94
N VAL A 443 -4.39 -3.79 10.32
CA VAL A 443 -4.93 -2.56 9.75
C VAL A 443 -4.06 -2.15 8.57
N ILE A 444 -4.69 -1.93 7.43
CA ILE A 444 -4.03 -1.57 6.18
C ILE A 444 -4.62 -0.24 5.71
N THR A 445 -3.75 0.76 5.53
CA THR A 445 -4.09 2.02 4.88
C THR A 445 -3.30 2.15 3.59
N SER A 446 -3.95 2.62 2.53
CA SER A 446 -3.29 2.83 1.24
C SER A 446 -3.70 4.15 0.60
N THR A 447 -2.79 4.70 -0.20
CA THR A 447 -3.06 5.81 -1.12
C THR A 447 -2.45 5.48 -2.49
N LEU A 448 -3.26 5.55 -3.53
CA LEU A 448 -2.90 5.40 -4.92
C LEU A 448 -3.11 6.75 -5.63
N VAL A 449 -2.06 7.28 -6.23
CA VAL A 449 -2.05 8.60 -6.85
C VAL A 449 -1.43 8.55 -8.24
N GLN A 450 -1.90 9.40 -9.15
CA GLN A 450 -1.25 9.61 -10.44
C GLN A 450 0.16 10.16 -10.24
N ASN A 451 1.15 9.62 -10.94
CA ASN A 451 2.57 9.92 -10.69
C ASN A 451 2.90 11.42 -10.80
N ASP A 452 2.29 12.14 -11.75
CA ASP A 452 2.47 13.58 -11.95
C ASP A 452 1.79 14.45 -10.86
N LYS A 453 0.99 13.85 -9.98
CA LYS A 453 0.26 14.51 -8.88
C LYS A 453 0.84 14.22 -7.50
N VAL A 454 1.81 13.31 -7.38
CA VAL A 454 2.42 12.89 -6.10
C VAL A 454 2.83 14.09 -5.26
N VAL A 455 3.53 15.07 -5.85
CA VAL A 455 4.00 16.27 -5.12
C VAL A 455 2.83 17.07 -4.54
N ASN A 456 1.74 17.22 -5.30
CA ASN A 456 0.56 17.98 -4.87
C ASN A 456 -0.18 17.31 -3.70
N TYR A 457 -0.09 15.99 -3.61
CA TYR A 457 -0.77 15.17 -2.60
C TYR A 457 0.17 14.65 -1.50
N SER A 458 1.45 14.99 -1.55
CA SER A 458 2.49 14.48 -0.64
C SER A 458 2.11 14.61 0.84
N ASP A 459 1.43 15.69 1.21
CA ASP A 459 1.00 15.93 2.59
C ASP A 459 -0.11 14.96 3.03
N LEU A 460 -1.09 14.71 2.16
CA LEU A 460 -2.18 13.76 2.41
C LEU A 460 -1.65 12.31 2.46
N ILE A 461 -0.72 11.98 1.57
CA ILE A 461 -0.04 10.67 1.53
C ILE A 461 0.68 10.42 2.86
N VAL A 462 1.58 11.32 3.26
CA VAL A 462 2.39 11.15 4.49
C VAL A 462 1.50 11.11 5.74
N SER A 463 0.44 11.92 5.77
CA SER A 463 -0.46 11.94 6.92
C SER A 463 -1.42 10.76 6.99
N THR A 464 -1.64 10.00 5.91
CA THR A 464 -2.50 8.79 5.87
C THR A 464 -1.72 7.49 5.94
N THR A 465 -0.41 7.56 5.71
CA THR A 465 0.51 6.42 5.80
C THR A 465 1.41 6.51 7.04
N SER A 466 1.05 7.39 7.98
CA SER A 466 1.71 7.51 9.29
C SER A 466 1.14 6.50 10.28
N GLU A 467 2.00 5.92 11.12
CA GLU A 467 1.63 5.01 12.23
C GLU A 467 0.69 5.63 13.29
N SER A 468 0.67 6.96 13.34
CA SER A 468 -0.01 7.75 14.38
C SER A 468 -1.45 8.12 14.01
N ILE A 469 -2.08 7.38 13.10
CA ILE A 469 -3.46 7.64 12.65
C ILE A 469 -4.47 6.65 13.21
N GLN A 470 -4.05 5.66 13.98
CA GLN A 470 -4.95 4.63 14.49
C GLN A 470 -4.94 4.58 16.01
N ALA A 471 -6.07 4.15 16.58
CA ALA A 471 -6.19 3.81 17.99
C ALA A 471 -7.18 2.65 18.14
N SER A 472 -7.16 1.97 19.28
CA SER A 472 -8.20 0.99 19.60
C SER A 472 -9.57 1.66 19.49
N LYS A 473 -10.58 0.94 19.01
CA LYS A 473 -11.97 1.44 18.95
C LYS A 473 -12.50 1.90 20.31
N ASP A 474 -11.98 1.32 21.39
CA ASP A 474 -12.37 1.60 22.78
C ASP A 474 -11.44 2.64 23.44
N ALA A 475 -10.48 3.21 22.70
CA ALA A 475 -9.53 4.17 23.22
C ALA A 475 -10.21 5.45 23.72
N THR A 476 -9.82 5.88 24.92
CA THR A 476 -10.16 7.21 25.42
C THR A 476 -9.21 8.23 24.80
N LEU A 477 -9.74 9.27 24.15
CA LEU A 477 -8.93 10.33 23.54
C LEU A 477 -9.01 11.59 24.39
N GLN A 478 -7.86 12.22 24.60
CA GLN A 478 -7.73 13.48 25.32
C GLN A 478 -7.16 14.57 24.42
N LEU A 479 -7.49 15.82 24.72
CA LEU A 479 -7.01 16.99 23.99
C LEU A 479 -5.82 17.62 24.74
N GLN A 480 -4.81 18.07 24.00
CA GLN A 480 -3.67 18.83 24.50
C GLN A 480 -3.45 20.08 23.65
N ASN A 481 -3.04 21.18 24.30
CA ASN A 481 -2.61 22.41 23.66
C ASN A 481 -1.21 22.77 24.15
N ASP A 482 -0.23 22.68 23.26
CA ASP A 482 1.14 23.09 23.55
C ASP A 482 1.42 24.49 23.00
N LYS A 483 2.30 25.21 23.70
CA LYS A 483 2.70 26.57 23.36
C LYS A 483 4.21 26.67 23.25
N PHE A 484 4.69 27.23 22.14
CA PHE A 484 6.11 27.45 21.88
C PHE A 484 6.36 28.90 21.46
N SER A 485 7.62 29.34 21.63
CA SER A 485 8.12 30.60 21.08
C SER A 485 9.05 30.27 19.92
N ALA A 486 8.81 30.86 18.75
CA ALA A 486 9.59 30.59 17.55
C ALA A 486 11.08 30.96 17.70
N LEU A 487 11.95 30.10 17.17
CA LEU A 487 13.41 30.31 17.14
C LEU A 487 13.84 31.12 15.88
N ASP A 488 15.09 31.55 15.84
CA ASP A 488 15.64 32.37 14.75
C ASP A 488 16.10 31.51 13.57
N GLN A 489 15.43 31.63 12.41
CA GLN A 489 15.63 30.75 11.24
C GLN A 489 15.87 31.52 9.92
N THR A 490 16.25 32.82 9.96
CA THR A 490 16.07 33.76 8.83
C THR A 490 17.12 33.70 7.69
N THR A 491 17.98 32.68 7.61
CA THR A 491 18.84 32.44 6.43
C THR A 491 18.96 30.94 6.16
N SER A 492 18.42 30.44 5.05
CA SER A 492 18.50 29.03 4.65
C SER A 492 19.92 28.64 4.24
N LYS A 493 20.81 28.49 5.22
CA LYS A 493 22.06 27.77 5.05
C LYS A 493 21.79 26.29 5.29
N ALA A 494 22.42 25.43 4.52
CA ALA A 494 22.31 23.99 4.72
C ALA A 494 23.68 23.33 4.68
N ASP A 495 23.92 22.41 5.58
CA ASP A 495 25.09 21.56 5.57
C ASP A 495 24.64 20.12 5.38
N PHE A 496 25.43 19.36 4.63
CA PHE A 496 25.17 17.95 4.35
C PHE A 496 26.38 17.12 4.76
N LEU A 497 26.14 16.05 5.50
CA LEU A 497 27.13 15.02 5.82
C LEU A 497 26.73 13.73 5.11
N PHE A 498 27.49 13.32 4.10
CA PHE A 498 27.32 12.03 3.45
C PHE A 498 28.16 10.98 4.15
N VAL A 499 27.55 9.83 4.43
CA VAL A 499 28.16 8.67 5.08
C VAL A 499 27.98 7.50 4.12
N ILE A 500 29.05 7.21 3.38
CA ILE A 500 28.99 6.29 2.25
C ILE A 500 29.72 5.01 2.60
N ASP A 501 29.02 3.90 2.47
CA ASP A 501 29.56 2.57 2.57
C ASP A 501 30.66 2.36 1.51
N ASN A 502 31.83 1.97 1.99
CA ASN A 502 33.02 1.73 1.19
C ASN A 502 33.46 0.27 1.24
N SER A 503 32.61 -0.63 1.70
CA SER A 503 32.84 -2.06 1.81
C SER A 503 32.99 -2.73 0.43
N GLY A 504 33.38 -4.00 0.44
CA GLY A 504 33.56 -4.77 -0.78
C GLY A 504 32.25 -5.10 -1.52
N SER A 505 31.10 -5.11 -0.83
CA SER A 505 29.79 -5.47 -1.39
C SER A 505 29.23 -4.37 -2.28
N MET A 506 29.52 -3.10 -1.94
CA MET A 506 29.21 -1.87 -2.69
C MET A 506 29.86 -1.76 -4.10
N GLY A 507 30.38 -2.87 -4.64
CA GLY A 507 31.04 -2.92 -5.94
C GLY A 507 30.11 -2.63 -7.12
N ASP A 508 28.88 -3.12 -7.06
CA ASP A 508 27.89 -2.94 -8.12
C ASP A 508 27.18 -1.56 -8.00
N GLU A 509 27.20 -0.97 -6.82
CA GLU A 509 26.55 0.29 -6.44
C GLU A 509 27.42 1.53 -6.77
N GLN A 510 28.65 1.36 -7.26
CA GLN A 510 29.53 2.49 -7.63
C GLN A 510 28.90 3.38 -8.72
N GLN A 511 28.12 2.79 -9.62
CA GLN A 511 27.35 3.56 -10.60
C GLN A 511 26.20 4.32 -9.91
N ALA A 512 25.50 3.68 -8.98
CA ALA A 512 24.42 4.32 -8.21
C ALA A 512 24.94 5.54 -7.42
N ILE A 513 26.09 5.41 -6.74
CA ILE A 513 26.78 6.53 -6.06
C ILE A 513 27.07 7.67 -7.05
N SER A 514 27.51 7.35 -8.27
CA SER A 514 27.79 8.35 -9.30
C SER A 514 26.50 9.04 -9.78
N ASP A 515 25.42 8.30 -9.97
CA ASP A 515 24.11 8.85 -10.35
C ASP A 515 23.54 9.76 -9.23
N LEU A 516 23.71 9.37 -7.96
CA LEU A 516 23.31 10.18 -6.80
C LEU A 516 24.10 11.49 -6.75
N THR A 517 25.39 11.42 -7.03
CA THR A 517 26.28 12.60 -7.09
C THR A 517 25.78 13.59 -8.14
N VAL A 518 25.43 13.11 -9.33
CA VAL A 518 24.90 13.96 -10.41
C VAL A 518 23.57 14.57 -10.00
N ALA A 519 22.63 13.76 -9.51
CA ALA A 519 21.34 14.23 -9.01
C ALA A 519 21.50 15.31 -7.93
N PHE A 520 22.37 15.08 -6.94
CA PHE A 520 22.68 16.01 -5.85
C PHE A 520 23.22 17.33 -6.36
N THR A 521 24.31 17.29 -7.13
CA THR A 521 25.01 18.48 -7.60
C THR A 521 24.14 19.35 -8.52
N GLU A 522 23.36 18.74 -9.42
CA GLU A 522 22.42 19.47 -10.29
C GLU A 522 21.28 20.10 -9.49
N THR A 523 20.72 19.38 -8.52
CA THR A 523 19.56 19.85 -7.76
C THR A 523 19.92 20.97 -6.80
N ILE A 524 20.99 20.82 -6.04
CA ILE A 524 21.37 21.79 -5.00
C ILE A 524 21.84 23.12 -5.60
N GLN A 525 22.44 23.10 -6.79
CA GLN A 525 22.77 24.32 -7.54
C GLN A 525 21.53 25.11 -7.94
N ASN A 526 20.45 24.42 -8.30
CA ASN A 526 19.20 25.04 -8.72
C ASN A 526 18.33 25.49 -7.54
N ALA A 527 18.54 24.92 -6.35
CA ALA A 527 17.76 25.23 -5.15
C ALA A 527 18.07 26.62 -4.54
N GLY A 528 19.20 27.24 -4.91
CA GLY A 528 19.58 28.57 -4.40
C GLY A 528 19.93 28.60 -2.90
N VAL A 529 20.25 27.44 -2.31
CA VAL A 529 20.62 27.26 -0.91
C VAL A 529 22.12 27.56 -0.73
N ASP A 530 22.51 28.25 0.34
CA ASP A 530 23.93 28.39 0.71
C ASP A 530 24.38 27.08 1.38
N PHE A 531 25.02 26.19 0.61
CA PHE A 531 25.32 24.83 1.07
C PHE A 531 26.81 24.51 1.25
N MET A 532 27.10 23.56 2.14
CA MET A 532 28.39 22.88 2.25
C MET A 532 28.18 21.37 2.42
N VAL A 533 29.08 20.56 1.88
CA VAL A 533 29.01 19.10 1.92
C VAL A 533 30.30 18.52 2.47
N GLY A 534 30.20 17.71 3.52
CA GLY A 534 31.28 16.84 3.98
C GLY A 534 30.93 15.38 3.72
N THR A 535 31.96 14.54 3.54
CA THR A 535 31.78 13.10 3.31
C THR A 535 32.66 12.31 4.26
N ILE A 536 32.09 11.29 4.91
CA ILE A 536 32.78 10.27 5.69
C ILE A 536 32.38 8.88 5.18
N THR A 537 32.95 7.81 5.74
CA THR A 537 32.60 6.43 5.41
C THR A 537 31.94 5.72 6.58
N THR A 538 31.30 4.59 6.33
CA THR A 538 30.67 3.75 7.38
C THR A 538 31.67 3.10 8.33
N ASP A 539 32.97 3.25 8.09
CA ASP A 539 34.07 2.71 8.87
C ASP A 539 35.06 3.75 9.43
N SER A 540 34.83 5.05 9.20
CA SER A 540 35.69 6.15 9.64
C SER A 540 34.93 7.46 9.82
N ASP A 541 35.22 8.20 10.88
CA ASP A 541 34.73 9.57 11.10
C ASP A 541 35.62 10.62 10.40
N GLU A 542 36.73 10.23 9.77
CA GLU A 542 37.60 11.15 9.06
C GLU A 542 36.93 11.74 7.82
N LEU A 543 36.86 13.08 7.76
CA LEU A 543 36.37 13.81 6.61
C LEU A 543 37.27 13.57 5.38
N ARG A 544 36.64 13.18 4.27
CA ARG A 544 37.31 12.95 2.99
C ARG A 544 37.72 14.26 2.31
N GLY A 545 38.69 14.15 1.41
CA GLY A 545 39.15 15.25 0.57
C GLY A 545 39.65 16.44 1.37
N ASN A 546 39.06 17.60 1.12
CA ASN A 546 39.36 18.84 1.81
C ASN A 546 38.41 19.14 2.98
N GLY A 547 37.60 18.16 3.39
CA GLY A 547 36.53 18.34 4.37
C GLY A 547 35.26 18.91 3.74
N PHE A 548 34.56 19.77 4.48
CA PHE A 548 33.34 20.39 3.95
C PHE A 548 33.66 21.36 2.81
N THR A 549 32.96 21.20 1.69
CA THR A 549 33.18 21.96 0.46
C THR A 549 31.87 22.25 -0.27
N ASN A 550 31.87 23.26 -1.14
CA ASN A 550 30.81 23.52 -2.12
C ASN A 550 31.33 23.43 -3.57
N ASP A 551 32.59 23.03 -3.76
CA ASP A 551 33.16 22.72 -5.07
C ASP A 551 32.63 21.38 -5.56
N LEU A 552 31.82 21.42 -6.62
CA LEU A 552 31.18 20.23 -7.16
C LEU A 552 32.16 19.15 -7.64
N VAL A 553 33.34 19.55 -8.12
CA VAL A 553 34.35 18.59 -8.58
C VAL A 553 34.88 17.81 -7.38
N GLN A 554 35.19 18.52 -6.29
CA GLN A 554 35.65 17.91 -5.06
C GLN A 554 34.56 17.03 -4.43
N ILE A 555 33.30 17.48 -4.40
CA ILE A 555 32.16 16.67 -3.91
C ILE A 555 32.06 15.35 -4.69
N ALA A 556 32.15 15.42 -6.01
CA ALA A 556 32.04 14.24 -6.86
C ALA A 556 33.20 13.25 -6.68
N ASP A 557 34.38 13.72 -6.33
CA ASP A 557 35.52 12.88 -5.97
C ASP A 557 35.38 12.29 -4.55
N ASP A 558 34.86 13.08 -3.60
CA ASP A 558 34.67 12.66 -2.22
C ASP A 558 33.60 11.58 -2.08
N PHE A 559 32.58 11.59 -2.95
CA PHE A 559 31.51 10.58 -2.95
C PHE A 559 31.98 9.20 -3.41
N LYS A 560 33.23 9.05 -3.89
CA LYS A 560 33.78 7.79 -4.39
C LYS A 560 34.83 7.23 -3.42
N PRO A 561 34.42 6.64 -2.27
CA PRO A 561 35.38 6.08 -1.32
C PRO A 561 36.06 4.79 -1.80
N GLY A 562 35.55 4.17 -2.86
CA GLY A 562 35.99 2.85 -3.33
C GLY A 562 35.40 1.73 -2.48
N THR A 563 35.93 0.51 -2.63
CA THR A 563 35.34 -0.74 -2.09
C THR A 563 36.29 -1.51 -1.16
N LYS A 564 37.21 -0.80 -0.50
CA LYS A 564 38.29 -1.39 0.32
C LYS A 564 38.12 -1.16 1.82
N GLY A 565 36.94 -0.69 2.21
CA GLY A 565 36.56 -0.42 3.58
C GLY A 565 36.33 -1.68 4.39
N SER A 566 35.81 -1.46 5.59
CA SER A 566 35.38 -2.53 6.49
C SER A 566 34.27 -3.38 5.88
N SER A 567 34.09 -4.60 6.40
CA SER A 567 32.88 -5.41 6.16
C SER A 567 31.94 -5.29 7.36
N THR A 568 31.92 -4.13 8.00
CA THR A 568 31.27 -3.89 9.29
C THR A 568 30.69 -2.49 9.27
N GLU A 569 29.46 -2.42 8.80
CA GLU A 569 28.81 -1.18 8.47
C GLU A 569 28.25 -0.50 9.71
N ARG A 570 28.88 0.62 10.10
CA ARG A 570 28.58 1.36 11.33
C ARG A 570 28.35 2.84 11.03
N GLY A 571 27.61 3.12 9.96
CA GLY A 571 27.32 4.48 9.50
C GLY A 571 26.75 5.39 10.59
N ILE A 572 25.81 4.89 11.41
CA ILE A 572 25.22 5.67 12.53
C ILE A 572 26.32 6.03 13.55
N TYR A 573 27.13 5.05 13.95
CA TYR A 573 28.16 5.25 14.97
C TYR A 573 29.23 6.25 14.53
N TYR A 574 29.74 6.13 13.30
CA TYR A 574 30.76 7.07 12.80
C TYR A 574 30.18 8.46 12.53
N SER A 575 28.89 8.55 12.18
CA SER A 575 28.18 9.83 12.14
C SER A 575 28.12 10.47 13.54
N GLU A 576 27.76 9.72 14.58
CA GLU A 576 27.75 10.23 15.96
C GLU A 576 29.14 10.66 16.42
N LEU A 577 30.18 9.86 16.14
CA LEU A 577 31.56 10.21 16.45
C LEU A 577 32.04 11.48 15.74
N ALA A 578 31.65 11.67 14.48
CA ALA A 578 32.02 12.84 13.72
C ALA A 578 31.30 14.10 14.23
N LEU A 579 30.03 13.98 14.62
CA LEU A 579 29.14 15.07 14.97
C LEU A 579 29.17 15.47 16.46
N GLN A 580 29.54 14.56 17.35
CA GLN A 580 29.64 14.87 18.77
C GLN A 580 30.70 15.94 19.05
N LYS A 581 30.66 16.51 20.25
CA LYS A 581 31.66 17.48 20.70
C LYS A 581 33.09 16.92 20.61
N GLY A 582 33.96 17.62 19.88
CA GLY A 582 35.34 17.19 19.62
C GLY A 582 35.48 16.17 18.48
N GLY A 583 34.38 15.82 17.81
CA GLY A 583 34.37 15.01 16.59
C GLY A 583 34.88 15.80 15.38
N THR A 584 35.21 15.09 14.30
CA THR A 584 35.82 15.68 13.09
C THR A 584 34.96 16.75 12.42
N VAL A 585 33.64 16.57 12.37
CA VAL A 585 32.69 17.53 11.77
C VAL A 585 32.54 18.77 12.67
N GLU A 586 32.45 18.57 13.99
CA GLU A 586 32.39 19.68 14.95
C GLU A 586 33.69 20.49 14.95
N LEU A 587 34.84 19.83 14.92
CA LEU A 587 36.16 20.46 14.81
C LEU A 587 36.35 21.22 13.49
N ALA A 588 35.69 20.78 12.42
CA ALA A 588 35.65 21.50 11.15
C ALA A 588 34.75 22.75 11.20
N GLY A 589 33.98 22.95 12.27
CA GLY A 589 33.11 24.11 12.47
C GLY A 589 31.70 23.95 11.93
N TYR A 590 31.22 22.70 11.82
CA TYR A 590 29.91 22.35 11.26
C TYR A 590 28.96 21.76 12.33
N PRO A 591 27.64 22.00 12.21
CA PRO A 591 27.01 22.86 11.21
C PRO A 591 27.37 24.34 11.40
N ARG A 592 27.44 25.06 10.28
CA ARG A 592 27.66 26.50 10.26
C ARG A 592 26.57 27.19 11.06
N SER A 593 26.90 28.32 11.69
CA SER A 593 25.91 29.10 12.44
C SER A 593 24.73 29.51 11.55
N GLY A 594 23.52 29.11 11.96
CA GLY A 594 22.27 29.33 11.23
C GLY A 594 22.02 28.35 10.08
N ALA A 595 22.82 27.29 9.94
CA ALA A 595 22.59 26.24 8.96
C ALA A 595 21.84 25.04 9.55
N SER A 596 20.94 24.45 8.78
CA SER A 596 20.41 23.11 9.05
C SER A 596 21.46 22.05 8.68
N LEU A 597 21.55 20.95 9.41
CA LEU A 597 22.38 19.81 9.01
C LEU A 597 21.51 18.62 8.59
N SER A 598 21.83 18.04 7.43
CA SER A 598 21.29 16.74 7.00
C SER A 598 22.42 15.72 6.90
N VAL A 599 22.16 14.50 7.38
CA VAL A 599 23.04 13.35 7.27
C VAL A 599 22.43 12.37 6.26
N ILE A 600 23.22 11.88 5.32
CA ILE A 600 22.77 10.92 4.32
C ILE A 600 23.60 9.66 4.49
N ILE A 601 22.97 8.55 4.82
CA ILE A 601 23.64 7.27 5.00
C ILE A 601 23.29 6.38 3.81
N MET A 602 24.31 5.86 3.13
CA MET A 602 24.16 4.99 1.97
C MET A 602 24.92 3.68 2.21
N SER A 603 24.23 2.54 2.15
CA SER A 603 24.80 1.20 2.36
C SER A 603 23.92 0.13 1.73
N ASP A 604 24.52 -0.92 1.18
CA ASP A 604 23.81 -2.10 0.67
C ASP A 604 23.59 -3.17 1.76
N GLU A 605 24.05 -2.91 2.99
CA GLU A 605 23.89 -3.81 4.13
C GLU A 605 23.13 -3.14 5.31
N LYS A 606 22.70 -3.96 6.27
CA LYS A 606 22.15 -3.50 7.55
C LYS A 606 23.20 -2.81 8.43
N SER A 607 22.76 -1.85 9.26
CA SER A 607 23.61 -1.37 10.38
C SER A 607 24.03 -2.51 11.29
N GLN A 608 25.31 -2.49 11.64
CA GLN A 608 25.92 -3.40 12.58
C GLN A 608 26.24 -2.71 13.92
N TYR A 609 25.58 -1.60 14.25
CA TYR A 609 25.78 -0.85 15.51
C TYR A 609 25.69 -1.75 16.75
N LYS A 610 24.55 -2.46 16.92
CA LYS A 610 24.31 -3.36 18.07
C LYS A 610 25.39 -4.43 18.22
N LYS A 611 25.92 -4.95 17.11
CA LYS A 611 26.85 -6.08 17.13
C LYS A 611 28.19 -5.72 17.78
N TYR A 612 28.56 -4.44 17.79
CA TYR A 612 29.90 -4.00 18.21
C TYR A 612 29.90 -2.89 19.27
N ASN A 613 28.75 -2.26 19.55
CA ASN A 613 28.64 -1.12 20.45
C ASN A 613 27.66 -1.41 21.60
N SER A 614 27.96 -0.87 22.78
CA SER A 614 27.11 -0.94 23.99
C SER A 614 27.12 0.43 24.69
N PRO A 615 25.95 1.02 25.01
CA PRO A 615 24.59 0.50 24.81
C PRO A 615 24.18 0.39 23.34
N GLU A 616 23.06 -0.29 23.08
CA GLU A 616 22.45 -0.35 21.75
C GLU A 616 21.99 1.04 21.31
N PHE A 617 22.04 1.31 20.00
CA PHE A 617 21.53 2.56 19.45
C PHE A 617 20.02 2.66 19.67
N ASP A 618 19.58 3.79 20.21
CA ASP A 618 18.17 4.11 20.40
C ASP A 618 17.74 5.16 19.36
N PRO A 619 16.91 4.78 18.37
CA PRO A 619 16.45 5.72 17.34
C PRO A 619 15.62 6.87 17.91
N ASN A 620 15.06 6.74 19.13
CA ASN A 620 14.22 7.75 19.77
C ASN A 620 14.98 8.61 20.79
N SER A 621 16.24 8.29 21.09
CA SER A 621 17.09 9.03 22.03
C SER A 621 18.54 9.05 21.55
N ASN A 622 18.90 10.03 20.71
CA ASN A 622 20.23 10.13 20.11
C ASN A 622 20.64 11.57 19.77
N LEU A 623 21.93 11.72 19.42
CA LEU A 623 22.54 12.99 19.06
C LEU A 623 21.82 13.70 17.89
N PHE A 624 21.32 12.95 16.91
CA PHE A 624 20.66 13.52 15.75
C PHE A 624 19.37 14.23 16.17
N LEU A 625 18.54 13.59 17.00
CA LEU A 625 17.35 14.22 17.57
C LEU A 625 17.68 15.40 18.48
N ASP A 626 18.67 15.25 19.36
CA ASP A 626 19.04 16.29 20.34
C ASP A 626 19.48 17.60 19.66
N ASN A 627 20.18 17.48 18.53
CA ASN A 627 20.61 18.62 17.71
C ASN A 627 19.68 18.86 16.51
N GLY A 628 18.58 18.10 16.46
CA GLY A 628 17.58 17.94 15.41
C GLY A 628 18.10 17.78 13.98
N TYR A 629 19.28 17.20 13.79
CA TYR A 629 19.81 16.83 12.48
C TYR A 629 18.88 15.86 11.75
N ARG A 630 18.64 16.12 10.46
CA ARG A 630 17.80 15.26 9.61
C ARG A 630 18.64 14.11 9.05
N VAL A 631 18.16 12.87 9.10
CA VAL A 631 18.87 11.72 8.52
C VAL A 631 18.06 11.17 7.35
N TYR A 632 18.73 10.93 6.23
CA TYR A 632 18.20 10.23 5.06
C TYR A 632 18.95 8.91 4.91
N SER A 633 18.24 7.86 4.51
CA SER A 633 18.87 6.56 4.27
C SER A 633 18.62 6.08 2.85
N ILE A 634 19.67 5.62 2.20
CA ILE A 634 19.64 4.99 0.88
C ILE A 634 20.16 3.57 1.08
N VAL A 635 19.25 2.62 1.30
CA VAL A 635 19.57 1.28 1.79
C VAL A 635 18.82 0.20 1.05
N ALA A 636 19.33 -1.03 1.08
CA ALA A 636 18.64 -2.19 0.53
C ALA A 636 17.40 -2.54 1.39
N PRO A 637 16.18 -2.63 0.81
CA PRO A 637 14.97 -2.95 1.58
C PRO A 637 14.99 -4.31 2.28
N ALA A 638 15.76 -5.28 1.74
CA ALA A 638 15.93 -6.59 2.37
C ALA A 638 16.53 -6.50 3.79
N ASP A 639 17.31 -5.44 4.04
CA ASP A 639 17.98 -5.20 5.30
C ASP A 639 17.20 -4.29 6.26
N ALA A 640 16.12 -3.64 5.77
CA ALA A 640 15.30 -2.68 6.51
C ALA A 640 14.91 -3.16 7.91
N SER A 641 14.43 -4.41 8.04
CA SER A 641 14.04 -5.02 9.33
C SER A 641 15.15 -5.10 10.40
N SER A 642 16.40 -4.80 10.06
CA SER A 642 17.54 -4.84 10.97
C SER A 642 18.51 -3.67 10.81
N SER A 643 18.19 -2.70 9.95
CA SER A 643 19.13 -1.70 9.48
C SER A 643 19.27 -0.52 10.44
N GLN A 644 18.26 -0.19 11.25
CA GLN A 644 18.22 1.01 12.10
C GLN A 644 18.39 2.35 11.34
N TYR A 645 18.88 2.36 10.09
CA TYR A 645 19.06 3.51 9.23
C TYR A 645 17.71 4.06 8.77
N ASP A 646 16.76 3.19 8.46
CA ASP A 646 15.38 3.51 8.09
C ASP A 646 14.58 4.01 9.31
N ASP A 647 14.72 3.36 10.47
CA ASP A 647 14.22 3.88 11.75
C ASP A 647 14.74 5.29 12.01
N LEU A 648 16.06 5.47 11.99
CA LEU A 648 16.70 6.75 12.25
C LEU A 648 16.28 7.83 11.24
N ALA A 649 16.20 7.49 9.95
CA ALA A 649 15.76 8.42 8.92
C ALA A 649 14.31 8.88 9.16
N THR A 650 13.44 7.95 9.55
CA THR A 650 12.05 8.27 9.88
C THR A 650 11.98 9.12 11.15
N THR A 651 12.78 8.77 12.18
CA THR A 651 12.82 9.49 13.45
C THR A 651 13.30 10.91 13.30
N THR A 652 14.28 11.12 12.45
CA THR A 652 14.87 12.44 12.22
C THR A 652 14.24 13.19 11.06
N LEU A 653 13.03 12.80 10.62
CA LEU A 653 12.23 13.53 9.64
C LEU A 653 12.74 13.49 8.19
N GLY A 654 13.67 12.60 7.89
CA GLY A 654 14.14 12.39 6.52
C GLY A 654 13.32 11.35 5.79
N LYS A 655 13.95 10.69 4.82
CA LYS A 655 13.31 9.70 3.95
C LYS A 655 14.24 8.52 3.73
N THR A 656 13.62 7.39 3.38
CA THR A 656 14.30 6.17 2.98
C THR A 656 14.16 5.98 1.47
N LEU A 657 15.18 5.41 0.83
CA LEU A 657 15.18 5.07 -0.59
C LEU A 657 15.84 3.72 -0.79
N ASN A 658 15.24 2.89 -1.65
CA ASN A 658 15.87 1.65 -2.11
C ASN A 658 17.11 1.99 -2.97
N ILE A 659 18.29 1.60 -2.48
CA ILE A 659 19.57 1.85 -3.16
C ILE A 659 19.59 1.34 -4.61
N ASN A 660 18.84 0.28 -4.92
CA ASN A 660 18.80 -0.32 -6.24
C ASN A 660 17.92 0.44 -7.25
N VAL A 661 17.19 1.47 -6.82
CA VAL A 661 16.24 2.22 -7.66
C VAL A 661 16.82 3.58 -8.05
N THR A 662 17.88 3.56 -8.87
CA THR A 662 18.61 4.78 -9.27
C THR A 662 17.77 5.80 -10.03
N SER A 663 16.67 5.37 -10.65
CA SER A 663 15.70 6.24 -11.33
C SER A 663 15.02 7.24 -10.39
N GLU A 664 14.95 6.95 -9.09
CA GLU A 664 14.29 7.80 -8.08
C GLU A 664 15.27 8.73 -7.33
N TYR A 665 16.58 8.63 -7.59
CA TYR A 665 17.60 9.38 -6.87
C TYR A 665 17.42 10.89 -7.01
N LYS A 666 17.01 11.34 -8.20
CA LYS A 666 16.75 12.76 -8.45
C LYS A 666 15.57 13.27 -7.60
N ALA A 667 14.44 12.58 -7.62
CA ALA A 667 13.27 12.97 -6.83
C ALA A 667 13.57 12.95 -5.33
N PHE A 668 14.34 11.96 -4.87
CA PHE A 668 14.78 11.87 -3.48
C PHE A 668 15.65 13.06 -3.05
N VAL A 669 16.64 13.42 -3.86
CA VAL A 669 17.49 14.60 -3.64
C VAL A 669 16.68 15.90 -3.70
N GLU A 670 15.72 16.02 -4.62
CA GLU A 670 14.84 17.20 -4.72
C GLU A 670 14.07 17.41 -3.40
N VAL A 671 13.56 16.33 -2.79
CA VAL A 671 12.94 16.39 -1.46
C VAL A 671 13.97 16.81 -0.39
N MET A 672 15.18 16.24 -0.41
CA MET A 672 16.22 16.62 0.55
C MET A 672 16.58 18.11 0.46
N ALA A 673 16.72 18.64 -0.76
CA ALA A 673 17.04 20.03 -1.01
C ALA A 673 15.89 20.98 -0.61
N GLN A 674 14.63 20.58 -0.82
CA GLN A 674 13.46 21.34 -0.34
C GLN A 674 13.40 21.39 1.20
N ASN A 675 13.79 20.31 1.87
CA ASN A 675 13.86 20.24 3.32
C ASN A 675 15.08 20.99 3.91
N ALA A 676 16.06 21.33 3.09
CA ALA A 676 17.27 22.01 3.49
C ALA A 676 16.98 23.48 3.82
N GLY A 677 17.40 23.94 5.01
CA GLY A 677 17.16 25.29 5.50
C GLY A 677 15.93 25.46 6.42
N ALA A 678 15.18 24.40 6.70
CA ALA A 678 14.26 24.35 7.84
C ALA A 678 15.09 24.08 9.12
N SER A 679 15.04 24.96 10.14
CA SER A 679 15.90 24.76 11.31
C SER A 679 15.53 23.45 12.00
N SER A 680 16.54 22.60 12.12
CA SER A 680 16.39 21.19 12.37
C SER A 680 16.43 20.96 13.89
N ALA A 681 15.32 21.30 14.57
CA ALA A 681 14.93 20.88 15.92
C ALA A 681 13.45 21.26 16.05
N GLY A 682 12.57 20.29 15.76
CA GLY A 682 11.14 20.55 15.76
C GLY A 682 10.60 20.95 17.13
N TYR A 683 9.37 21.43 17.15
CA TYR A 683 8.63 21.74 18.37
C TYR A 683 8.06 20.43 18.94
N LYS A 684 8.78 19.83 19.89
CA LYS A 684 8.40 18.55 20.52
C LYS A 684 7.11 18.69 21.32
N LEU A 685 6.16 17.80 21.04
CA LEU A 685 4.85 17.77 21.68
C LEU A 685 4.95 17.14 23.07
N SER A 686 4.42 17.82 24.08
CA SER A 686 4.60 17.54 25.51
C SER A 686 4.02 16.20 25.96
N LYS A 687 3.05 15.66 25.21
CA LYS A 687 2.40 14.36 25.50
C LYS A 687 2.96 13.21 24.68
N ALA A 688 3.64 13.51 23.60
CA ALA A 688 4.05 12.48 22.66
C ALA A 688 5.03 11.48 23.29
N GLU A 689 5.91 11.92 24.20
CA GLU A 689 6.87 11.02 24.89
C GLU A 689 6.21 9.86 25.62
N ALA A 690 5.03 10.08 26.20
CA ALA A 690 4.35 9.09 27.03
C ALA A 690 3.07 8.53 26.41
N GLN A 691 2.52 9.17 25.38
CA GLN A 691 1.17 8.92 24.87
C GLN A 691 1.13 8.96 23.34
N HIS A 692 0.32 8.09 22.74
CA HIS A 692 0.14 8.04 21.28
C HIS A 692 -0.63 9.27 20.79
N VAL A 693 0.05 10.21 20.14
CA VAL A 693 -0.56 11.40 19.51
C VAL A 693 -1.21 11.01 18.19
N LEU A 694 -2.44 11.48 17.94
CA LEU A 694 -3.14 11.28 16.68
C LEU A 694 -2.74 12.36 15.66
N SER A 695 -1.88 12.07 14.70
CA SER A 695 -1.31 13.07 13.79
C SER A 695 -2.37 13.82 12.97
N SER A 696 -3.40 13.14 12.50
CA SER A 696 -4.49 13.74 11.72
C SER A 696 -5.37 14.70 12.53
N SER A 697 -5.22 14.76 13.86
CA SER A 697 -5.91 15.70 14.74
C SER A 697 -5.14 17.00 15.00
N ILE A 698 -3.89 17.09 14.54
CA ILE A 698 -3.01 18.22 14.85
C ILE A 698 -3.46 19.48 14.09
N LEU A 699 -3.64 20.57 14.83
CA LEU A 699 -3.89 21.91 14.33
C LEU A 699 -2.80 22.85 14.83
N VAL A 700 -2.20 23.62 13.92
CA VAL A 700 -1.14 24.59 14.26
C VAL A 700 -1.60 26.00 13.95
N THR A 701 -1.35 26.91 14.89
CA THR A 701 -1.50 28.35 14.68
C THR A 701 -0.21 29.10 15.04
N VAL A 702 0.07 30.16 14.31
CA VAL A 702 1.18 31.09 14.54
C VAL A 702 0.61 32.48 14.73
N ASP A 703 0.85 33.10 15.89
CA ASP A 703 0.23 34.37 16.32
C ASP A 703 -1.30 34.37 16.13
N GLY A 704 -1.94 33.23 16.41
CA GLY A 704 -3.39 33.02 16.27
C GLY A 704 -3.90 32.78 14.84
N THR A 705 -3.02 32.80 13.84
CA THR A 705 -3.38 32.49 12.44
C THR A 705 -3.10 31.02 12.16
N ARG A 706 -4.09 30.30 11.61
CA ARG A 706 -3.92 28.89 11.20
C ARG A 706 -2.84 28.79 10.12
N VAL A 707 -1.94 27.84 10.29
CA VAL A 707 -0.97 27.42 9.28
C VAL A 707 -1.37 26.03 8.80
N ASP A 708 -1.37 25.82 7.49
CA ASP A 708 -1.77 24.54 6.92
C ASP A 708 -0.63 23.52 6.98
N ARG A 709 -1.01 22.25 7.09
CA ARG A 709 -0.07 21.13 7.01
C ARG A 709 0.43 21.05 5.57
N ASN A 710 1.68 21.44 5.34
CA ASN A 710 2.28 21.40 4.01
C ASN A 710 3.80 21.21 4.09
N SER A 711 4.31 20.25 3.34
CA SER A 711 5.73 19.87 3.32
C SER A 711 6.61 20.92 2.66
N SER A 712 6.10 21.67 1.68
CA SER A 712 6.84 22.73 0.99
C SER A 712 6.75 24.10 1.66
N ASN A 713 5.59 24.44 2.24
CA ASN A 713 5.31 25.75 2.81
C ASN A 713 4.21 25.68 3.89
N GLY A 714 4.54 25.09 5.04
CA GLY A 714 3.59 24.91 6.12
C GLY A 714 4.24 24.27 7.34
N TRP A 715 3.56 23.30 7.94
CA TRP A 715 4.12 22.44 8.98
C TRP A 715 3.93 20.95 8.68
N GLN A 716 4.76 20.11 9.30
CA GLN A 716 4.64 18.66 9.30
C GLN A 716 4.85 18.09 10.70
N TYR A 717 4.14 17.01 11.04
CA TYR A 717 4.34 16.23 12.26
C TYR A 717 5.06 14.94 11.94
N TYR A 718 5.98 14.58 12.82
CA TYR A 718 6.78 13.38 12.68
C TYR A 718 6.70 12.56 13.97
N PRO A 719 6.07 11.37 13.93
CA PRO A 719 5.72 10.64 15.14
C PRO A 719 6.91 10.18 15.99
N LEU A 720 8.00 9.77 15.35
CA LEU A 720 9.18 9.23 16.03
C LEU A 720 10.03 10.31 16.75
N SER A 721 10.19 11.52 16.16
CA SER A 721 10.76 12.68 16.91
C SER A 721 9.73 13.40 17.76
N GLU A 722 8.46 13.02 17.63
CA GLU A 722 7.35 13.56 18.40
C GLU A 722 7.19 15.09 18.23
N SER A 723 7.62 15.61 17.08
CA SER A 723 7.83 17.04 16.88
C SER A 723 7.14 17.61 15.63
N ILE A 724 6.79 18.89 15.69
CA ILE A 724 6.32 19.68 14.55
C ILE A 724 7.46 20.47 13.93
N VAL A 725 7.58 20.45 12.61
CA VAL A 725 8.56 21.25 11.87
C VAL A 725 7.87 22.12 10.83
N PHE A 726 8.32 23.37 10.72
CA PHE A 726 7.86 24.32 9.71
C PHE A 726 8.82 24.35 8.51
N THR A 727 8.27 24.60 7.32
CA THR A 727 9.03 24.70 6.07
C THR A 727 8.63 25.92 5.25
N GLY A 728 9.50 26.34 4.34
CA GLY A 728 9.25 27.44 3.41
C GLY A 728 9.05 28.79 4.10
N THR A 729 8.13 29.59 3.56
CA THR A 729 7.77 30.91 4.10
C THR A 729 6.89 30.85 5.35
N ALA A 730 6.37 29.66 5.69
CA ALA A 730 5.58 29.43 6.91
C ALA A 730 6.45 29.33 8.17
N ILE A 731 7.78 29.27 8.02
CA ILE A 731 8.73 29.35 9.13
C ILE A 731 8.44 30.61 9.97
N PRO A 732 8.02 30.46 11.24
CA PRO A 732 7.63 31.60 12.06
C PRO A 732 8.83 32.51 12.36
N ALA A 733 8.60 33.82 12.36
CA ALA A 733 9.62 34.77 12.78
C ALA A 733 9.98 34.56 14.25
N LYS A 734 11.26 34.75 14.60
CA LYS A 734 11.75 34.63 15.98
C LYS A 734 10.84 35.37 16.97
N GLY A 735 10.38 34.66 17.99
CA GLY A 735 9.51 35.19 19.04
C GLY A 735 8.01 35.15 18.76
N ALA A 736 7.57 34.71 17.57
CA ALA A 736 6.17 34.43 17.29
C ALA A 736 5.62 33.32 18.21
N GLU A 737 4.35 33.44 18.63
CA GLU A 737 3.66 32.42 19.43
C GLU A 737 3.20 31.29 18.51
N ILE A 738 3.59 30.06 18.83
CA ILE A 738 3.11 28.85 18.14
C ILE A 738 2.22 28.09 19.10
N ILE A 739 0.99 27.79 18.68
CA ILE A 739 0.07 26.91 19.43
C ILE A 739 -0.19 25.66 18.60
N VAL A 740 0.02 24.50 19.20
CA VAL A 740 -0.27 23.19 18.61
C VAL A 740 -1.35 22.49 19.43
N ALA A 741 -2.53 22.35 18.85
CA ALA A 741 -3.65 21.62 19.43
C ALA A 741 -3.73 20.21 18.82
N TYR A 742 -3.85 19.17 19.64
CA TYR A 742 -3.85 17.79 19.15
C TYR A 742 -4.49 16.81 20.13
N GLN A 743 -4.94 15.67 19.61
CA GLN A 743 -5.45 14.55 20.40
C GLN A 743 -4.37 13.51 20.67
N TYR A 744 -4.50 12.83 21.81
CA TYR A 744 -3.69 11.67 22.16
C TYR A 744 -4.56 10.59 22.82
N VAL A 745 -4.15 9.34 22.66
CA VAL A 745 -4.72 8.19 23.37
C VAL A 745 -4.29 8.30 24.84
N ALA A 746 -5.25 8.21 25.77
CA ALA A 746 -5.02 8.40 27.20
C ALA A 746 -4.23 7.26 27.88
N ASP A 747 -4.13 6.11 27.21
CA ASP A 747 -3.31 5.00 27.65
C ASP A 747 -1.85 5.25 27.27
N SER A 748 -0.93 4.82 28.15
CA SER A 748 0.50 4.92 27.90
C SER A 748 0.92 4.09 26.68
N LYS A 749 1.95 4.59 25.98
CA LYS A 749 2.47 3.98 24.76
C LYS A 749 2.85 2.51 24.91
#